data_AF-A0A9N8DK56-F1
#
_entry.id   AF-A0A9N8DK56-F1
#
_cell.length_a   1.000
_cell.length_b   1.000
_cell.length_c   1.000
_cell.angle_alpha   90.00
_cell.angle_beta   90.00
_cell.angle_gamma   90.00
#
_symmetry.space_group_name_H-M   'P 1'
#
loop_
_entity.id
_entity.type
_entity.pdbx_description
1 polymer ?
#
loop_
_entity_poly.entity_id
_entity_poly.type
_entity_poly.pdbx_seq_one_letter_code
_entity_poly.pdbx_strand_id
1 'polypeptide(L)'
;MDEETSAPVPVPVDVEGSVEPSTPTSAAEDTIAQLSFGGSGSSDKSTKIASGAQVAVSPSSTFSQDVAAPAADEIKSVPVQEDSLVIATEAEKAVSEPLATPTEETMNSGTAMEGRNSDDPSEFKDEEEGHGSSEKRGLLFVEDGIETKQVLTEDAYSLLYTADFFSVTTVYALVIILLQGGMLGLTFWDLIKPGGETNNGRNTIGIPPGATPQVMIAQLLGMILTVMVMAAEGDFVIGISQLIEGYDDKYKDKFPNATWTRWLVTAVLQTISGSFLLIDSFILAMQSSTVIDLSLNLTALYFIQEIDEGAFQLGLTGMIAGRIKTDCEKVQEWEHETTKEYRRQVLLLKRRLIFFMLVALLVPYFVLVGRQAGGVYVCDNLYVQFGDAFDPKWGHYSGRFKSQGNGLVGGDRQDSRNFYIDEATGQLQLAYCESEEAWTFSLVESGNSCEYIFKSADTDTFDIMEVADQDWFYNTGEVEGSEAEMGDVKVDWLAIICNDCNEDICNPEYGTCSDTTNKCECKEGRYGLNCEFNGTTCGGFSLNMRTASGLSSIPSASYFLERTEYVAISENITLYDRFIYAPRNPIVAYMRHGDDTAQISSFIVFTGRRFVLYGVPETSFEIGVRSNWTVGDFYAYFIEQDSNNRPFQMLKNLTASSPNYFPLLFSSPVNYGQDSYTFDPVGLTWVLATEEGVKNGVLSRSPDDDKSTGAQLLCSFCGDEINQCHNGASCVGNTCGCPDFFDGHRCERALNCIDMGGCYNNGTCNTLSGLCDECNEGTFGRLCQYGNNNTEHYFCYYKCVEGWPTYCYPFDQKVKCDCFDESLYGGEFCDVPATNGG
;
A
#
# COMPACT_ATOMS: atom_id res chain seq x y z
N MET A 1 14.57 -6.48 -58.70
CA MET A 1 14.31 -7.73 -57.97
C MET A 1 13.54 -7.43 -56.68
N ASP A 2 12.24 -7.27 -56.65
CA ASP A 2 11.24 -6.66 -57.57
C ASP A 2 10.10 -6.23 -56.60
N GLU A 3 9.73 -4.95 -56.54
CA GLU A 3 8.55 -4.42 -57.23
C GLU A 3 7.24 -5.11 -56.84
N GLU A 4 6.45 -4.50 -55.93
CA GLU A 4 5.15 -3.92 -56.30
C GLU A 4 4.59 -2.98 -55.23
N THR A 5 3.75 -2.04 -55.69
CA THR A 5 3.15 -0.94 -54.90
C THR A 5 1.65 -0.90 -55.11
N SER A 6 0.85 -0.60 -54.09
CA SER A 6 -0.47 0.00 -54.31
C SER A 6 -0.92 0.90 -53.15
N ALA A 7 -1.41 2.09 -53.51
CA ALA A 7 -2.07 3.04 -52.62
C ALA A 7 -3.50 3.28 -53.14
N PRO A 8 -4.47 3.68 -52.29
CA PRO A 8 -5.80 4.07 -52.74
C PRO A 8 -5.92 5.59 -52.96
N VAL A 9 -6.68 5.96 -54.00
CA VAL A 9 -7.05 7.33 -54.39
C VAL A 9 -8.54 7.56 -54.07
N PRO A 10 -8.97 8.75 -53.60
CA PRO A 10 -10.36 9.03 -53.25
C PRO A 10 -11.22 9.50 -54.43
N VAL A 11 -12.53 9.17 -54.41
CA VAL A 11 -13.57 9.70 -55.32
C VAL A 11 -14.88 9.91 -54.51
N PRO A 12 -15.68 10.99 -54.75
CA PRO A 12 -16.76 11.41 -53.84
C PRO A 12 -18.18 11.04 -54.30
N VAL A 13 -19.17 11.19 -53.42
CA VAL A 13 -20.61 11.26 -53.76
C VAL A 13 -21.34 12.24 -52.82
N ASP A 14 -21.95 13.29 -53.39
CA ASP A 14 -23.03 14.08 -52.79
C ASP A 14 -24.40 13.53 -53.25
N VAL A 15 -25.41 13.45 -52.37
CA VAL A 15 -26.84 13.59 -52.73
C VAL A 15 -27.63 14.20 -51.55
N GLU A 16 -28.55 15.12 -51.87
CA GLU A 16 -29.43 15.86 -50.95
C GLU A 16 -30.60 15.02 -50.37
N GLY A 17 -31.23 15.50 -49.28
CA GLY A 17 -32.46 14.89 -48.75
C GLY A 17 -33.08 15.66 -47.57
N SER A 18 -33.83 16.73 -47.85
CA SER A 18 -34.49 17.58 -46.83
C SER A 18 -35.96 17.21 -46.60
N VAL A 19 -36.38 17.05 -45.33
CA VAL A 19 -37.80 16.94 -44.92
C VAL A 19 -38.05 17.60 -43.56
N GLU A 20 -38.74 18.75 -43.57
CA GLU A 20 -39.57 19.30 -42.47
C GLU A 20 -40.94 18.55 -42.43
N PRO A 21 -41.84 18.64 -41.40
CA PRO A 21 -42.08 19.84 -40.58
C PRO A 21 -42.62 19.67 -39.12
N SER A 22 -42.95 20.83 -38.54
CA SER A 22 -44.14 21.15 -37.71
C SER A 22 -44.05 21.16 -36.17
N THR A 23 -44.18 22.39 -35.65
CA THR A 23 -44.65 22.76 -34.31
C THR A 23 -46.17 22.58 -34.17
N PRO A 24 -46.71 22.63 -32.93
CA PRO A 24 -47.59 23.78 -32.65
C PRO A 24 -47.47 24.43 -31.25
N THR A 25 -47.65 25.76 -31.28
CA THR A 25 -48.24 26.67 -30.26
C THR A 25 -49.51 26.11 -29.56
N SER A 26 -50.02 26.59 -28.41
CA SER A 26 -49.57 27.58 -27.39
C SER A 26 -50.63 27.74 -26.27
N ALA A 27 -50.25 28.39 -25.15
CA ALA A 27 -51.05 29.33 -24.32
C ALA A 27 -51.89 28.85 -23.10
N ALA A 28 -51.67 29.59 -21.98
CA ALA A 28 -52.52 29.96 -20.84
C ALA A 28 -51.74 29.75 -19.50
N GLU A 29 -51.18 30.81 -18.88
CA GLU A 29 -51.82 31.67 -17.84
C GLU A 29 -52.20 30.84 -16.58
N ASP A 30 -51.69 31.08 -15.36
CA ASP A 30 -51.70 32.39 -14.68
C ASP A 30 -50.75 32.52 -13.45
N THR A 31 -50.11 33.70 -13.35
CA THR A 31 -49.75 34.57 -12.20
C THR A 31 -49.88 34.10 -10.71
N ILE A 32 -48.83 34.32 -9.89
CA ILE A 32 -48.86 35.18 -8.65
C ILE A 32 -47.46 35.41 -8.00
N ALA A 33 -47.27 36.65 -7.50
CA ALA A 33 -46.20 37.26 -6.68
C ALA A 33 -45.14 36.37 -5.99
N GLN A 34 -43.83 36.64 -6.12
CA GLN A 34 -43.05 37.74 -5.51
C GLN A 34 -43.03 37.77 -3.97
N LEU A 35 -41.83 37.55 -3.40
CA LEU A 35 -41.20 38.51 -2.48
C LEU A 35 -39.67 38.33 -2.49
N SER A 36 -38.93 39.44 -2.51
CA SER A 36 -37.48 39.49 -2.67
C SER A 36 -36.82 40.29 -1.54
N PHE A 37 -35.66 39.86 -1.06
CA PHE A 37 -34.53 40.67 -0.53
C PHE A 37 -33.35 39.69 -0.31
N GLY A 38 -32.07 39.99 -0.59
CA GLY A 38 -31.46 41.20 -1.15
C GLY A 38 -30.07 41.45 -0.54
N GLY A 39 -29.01 41.41 -1.36
CA GLY A 39 -27.61 41.65 -0.95
C GLY A 39 -26.65 40.69 -1.68
N SER A 40 -26.01 41.10 -2.79
CA SER A 40 -24.70 41.80 -2.83
C SER A 40 -23.57 40.99 -2.16
N GLY A 41 -22.51 40.57 -2.83
CA GLY A 41 -22.08 40.80 -4.21
C GLY A 41 -20.57 41.04 -4.24
N SER A 42 -19.85 40.29 -5.07
CA SER A 42 -18.45 40.58 -5.39
C SER A 42 -18.17 40.21 -6.84
N SER A 43 -17.58 41.15 -7.57
CA SER A 43 -17.12 40.99 -8.93
C SER A 43 -15.68 40.50 -8.93
N ASP A 44 -15.32 39.52 -9.76
CA ASP A 44 -14.01 39.59 -10.39
C ASP A 44 -13.94 38.97 -11.80
N LYS A 45 -12.82 39.21 -12.47
CA LYS A 45 -12.77 39.38 -13.93
C LYS A 45 -12.59 38.10 -14.74
N SER A 46 -13.34 38.08 -15.84
CA SER A 46 -13.09 37.28 -17.05
C SER A 46 -11.61 37.32 -17.48
N THR A 47 -11.01 36.14 -17.64
CA THR A 47 -9.81 35.95 -18.46
C THR A 47 -10.09 34.82 -19.46
N LYS A 48 -10.17 35.17 -20.76
CA LYS A 48 -10.17 34.19 -21.85
C LYS A 48 -8.73 33.79 -22.18
N ILE A 49 -8.42 32.50 -22.12
CA ILE A 49 -7.30 31.91 -22.87
C ILE A 49 -7.85 30.74 -23.71
N ALA A 50 -7.25 30.54 -24.88
CA ALA A 50 -7.80 29.76 -25.97
C ALA A 50 -7.46 28.26 -25.92
N SER A 51 -8.26 27.51 -26.67
CA SER A 51 -8.07 26.12 -27.06
C SER A 51 -6.63 25.75 -27.48
N GLY A 52 -6.11 24.67 -26.88
CA GLY A 52 -5.04 23.83 -27.43
C GLY A 52 -5.58 22.41 -27.60
N ALA A 53 -5.18 21.71 -28.67
CA ALA A 53 -5.76 20.42 -29.07
C ALA A 53 -4.85 19.23 -28.77
N GLN A 54 -5.49 18.07 -28.53
CA GLN A 54 -5.01 16.70 -28.77
C GLN A 54 -3.58 16.31 -28.33
N VAL A 55 -3.51 15.40 -27.35
CA VAL A 55 -2.79 14.13 -27.54
C VAL A 55 -3.66 13.01 -26.96
N ALA A 56 -3.98 11.99 -27.76
CA ALA A 56 -4.52 10.73 -27.25
C ALA A 56 -3.35 9.74 -27.10
N VAL A 57 -3.13 9.24 -25.89
CA VAL A 57 -2.17 8.16 -25.63
C VAL A 57 -2.92 7.00 -25.01
N SER A 58 -2.95 5.87 -25.71
CA SER A 58 -3.39 4.59 -25.17
C SER A 58 -2.16 3.79 -24.73
N PRO A 59 -2.09 3.28 -23.50
CA PRO A 59 -1.19 2.19 -23.16
C PRO A 59 -1.93 0.85 -23.29
N SER A 60 -1.33 -0.07 -24.05
CA SER A 60 -1.76 -1.47 -24.15
C SER A 60 -0.65 -2.38 -23.64
N SER A 61 -0.93 -3.05 -22.52
CA SER A 61 -0.15 -4.12 -21.90
C SER A 61 -1.01 -4.61 -20.73
N THR A 62 -1.60 -5.81 -20.68
CA THR A 62 -1.08 -7.13 -21.08
C THR A 62 0.23 -7.45 -20.37
N PHE A 63 0.12 -7.83 -19.10
CA PHE A 63 1.18 -8.47 -18.34
C PHE A 63 0.56 -9.68 -17.61
N SER A 64 0.80 -10.87 -18.15
CA SER A 64 0.51 -12.13 -17.47
C SER A 64 1.82 -12.64 -16.89
N GLN A 65 1.84 -12.92 -15.59
CA GLN A 65 2.88 -13.73 -14.98
C GLN A 65 2.22 -14.80 -14.12
N ASP A 66 2.31 -16.04 -14.60
CA ASP A 66 1.92 -17.22 -13.85
C ASP A 66 2.95 -17.46 -12.73
N VAL A 67 2.49 -17.46 -11.48
CA VAL A 67 3.25 -17.98 -10.34
C VAL A 67 2.37 -18.95 -9.58
N ALA A 68 2.45 -20.23 -9.97
CA ALA A 68 1.79 -21.32 -9.26
C ALA A 68 2.63 -21.71 -8.03
N ALA A 69 2.07 -21.53 -6.83
CA ALA A 69 2.58 -22.10 -5.59
C ALA A 69 1.81 -23.41 -5.27
N PRO A 70 2.48 -24.52 -4.94
CA PRO A 70 1.81 -25.79 -4.66
C PRO A 70 1.27 -25.87 -3.23
N ALA A 71 0.14 -26.54 -3.08
CA ALA A 71 -0.45 -26.88 -1.79
C ALA A 71 0.45 -27.84 -0.98
N ALA A 72 0.46 -27.66 0.34
CA ALA A 72 1.07 -28.59 1.28
C ALA A 72 -0.01 -29.47 1.92
N ASP A 73 0.23 -30.78 2.03
CA ASP A 73 -0.54 -31.61 2.97
C ASP A 73 0.23 -32.84 3.49
N GLU A 74 -0.16 -33.22 4.70
CA GLU A 74 0.22 -34.35 5.59
C GLU A 74 1.68 -34.86 5.76
N ILE A 75 2.04 -34.88 7.04
CA ILE A 75 3.19 -35.55 7.66
C ILE A 75 2.98 -37.07 7.77
N LYS A 76 3.97 -37.90 7.37
CA LYS A 76 4.31 -39.17 8.08
C LYS A 76 5.68 -39.79 7.73
N SER A 77 6.56 -39.71 8.74
CA SER A 77 7.46 -40.78 9.23
C SER A 77 8.60 -41.39 8.38
N VAL A 78 9.82 -41.15 8.89
CA VAL A 78 10.90 -42.14 9.19
C VAL A 78 11.88 -42.47 8.04
N PRO A 79 13.21 -42.60 8.34
CA PRO A 79 14.25 -42.18 7.38
C PRO A 79 15.01 -43.32 6.71
N VAL A 80 15.69 -43.00 5.60
CA VAL A 80 16.83 -43.77 5.08
C VAL A 80 18.01 -42.84 4.86
N GLN A 81 19.17 -43.37 5.20
CA GLN A 81 20.49 -42.79 5.28
C GLN A 81 21.24 -42.97 3.95
N GLU A 82 21.88 -41.93 3.41
CA GLU A 82 23.09 -42.11 2.59
C GLU A 82 23.98 -40.84 2.58
N ASP A 83 25.26 -41.05 2.34
CA ASP A 83 26.35 -40.16 2.79
C ASP A 83 26.84 -39.14 1.73
N SER A 84 27.50 -38.10 2.25
CA SER A 84 28.67 -37.43 1.67
C SER A 84 28.53 -36.52 0.43
N LEU A 85 28.81 -35.23 0.62
CA LEU A 85 30.11 -34.69 0.21
C LEU A 85 30.54 -33.52 1.12
N VAL A 86 31.78 -33.58 1.62
CA VAL A 86 32.37 -32.56 2.49
C VAL A 86 33.32 -31.68 1.68
N ILE A 87 33.19 -30.36 1.80
CA ILE A 87 34.31 -29.43 1.63
C ILE A 87 34.44 -28.68 2.95
N ALA A 88 35.61 -28.81 3.58
CA ALA A 88 35.90 -28.26 4.90
C ALA A 88 36.72 -26.97 4.81
N THR A 89 36.40 -26.02 5.68
CA THR A 89 37.37 -25.08 6.23
C THR A 89 37.14 -25.00 7.75
N GLU A 90 37.97 -25.75 8.47
CA GLU A 90 38.33 -25.53 9.87
C GLU A 90 39.01 -24.14 10.04
N ALA A 91 39.17 -23.55 11.22
CA ALA A 91 38.50 -23.64 12.52
C ALA A 91 39.21 -22.63 13.47
N GLU A 92 38.50 -22.11 14.49
CA GLU A 92 38.99 -21.82 15.87
C GLU A 92 37.84 -21.06 16.59
N LYS A 93 37.07 -21.58 17.57
CA LYS A 93 37.26 -22.49 18.72
C LYS A 93 37.32 -21.74 20.07
N ALA A 94 36.13 -21.48 20.60
CA ALA A 94 35.70 -21.64 21.99
C ALA A 94 36.59 -21.16 23.16
N VAL A 95 36.02 -20.27 23.99
CA VAL A 95 35.87 -20.50 25.45
C VAL A 95 34.47 -20.03 25.87
N SER A 96 33.78 -20.82 26.70
CA SER A 96 32.54 -20.46 27.36
C SER A 96 32.61 -20.82 28.85
N GLU A 97 32.30 -19.88 29.73
CA GLU A 97 31.87 -20.13 31.11
C GLU A 97 31.06 -18.92 31.63
N PRO A 98 30.05 -19.12 32.51
CA PRO A 98 29.05 -18.10 32.81
C PRO A 98 29.43 -17.25 34.03
N LEU A 99 29.11 -15.95 34.01
CA LEU A 99 29.26 -15.07 35.17
C LEU A 99 27.93 -14.96 35.95
N ALA A 100 28.01 -15.17 37.25
CA ALA A 100 26.86 -15.11 38.16
C ALA A 100 26.38 -13.67 38.41
N THR A 101 25.08 -13.54 38.70
CA THR A 101 24.44 -12.31 39.17
C THR A 101 24.94 -11.88 40.55
N PRO A 102 25.18 -10.58 40.77
CA PRO A 102 25.20 -9.99 42.10
C PRO A 102 23.87 -9.25 42.38
N THR A 103 23.27 -9.56 43.53
CA THR A 103 22.16 -8.81 44.12
C THR A 103 22.61 -7.43 44.59
N GLU A 104 21.95 -6.34 44.16
CA GLU A 104 22.08 -5.04 44.80
C GLU A 104 21.07 -4.88 45.95
N GLU A 105 21.58 -4.84 47.18
CA GLU A 105 20.88 -4.28 48.33
C GLU A 105 21.64 -3.05 48.87
N THR A 106 20.92 -1.94 49.02
CA THR A 106 21.24 -0.82 49.94
C THR A 106 22.55 -0.04 49.74
N MET A 107 22.51 1.02 48.93
CA MET A 107 23.39 2.18 49.17
C MET A 107 22.89 3.01 50.35
N ASN A 108 23.73 3.23 51.38
CA ASN A 108 23.48 4.27 52.37
C ASN A 108 24.77 4.82 53.00
N SER A 109 24.98 6.13 52.85
CA SER A 109 25.76 7.04 53.71
C SER A 109 27.21 6.71 54.15
N GLY A 110 28.15 7.60 53.80
CA GLY A 110 28.95 8.26 54.85
C GLY A 110 30.50 8.31 54.74
N THR A 111 31.00 9.55 54.69
CA THR A 111 32.23 10.05 55.38
C THR A 111 33.66 9.55 55.03
N ALA A 112 34.36 10.38 54.24
CA ALA A 112 35.64 11.06 54.53
C ALA A 112 36.68 10.50 55.54
N MET A 113 37.92 10.31 55.06
CA MET A 113 39.23 10.80 55.60
C MET A 113 40.37 10.26 54.68
N GLU A 114 41.26 11.09 54.11
CA GLU A 114 42.47 11.71 54.67
C GLU A 114 43.72 10.78 54.71
N GLY A 115 44.82 11.13 54.00
CA GLY A 115 46.18 10.72 54.42
C GLY A 115 47.23 10.27 53.37
N ARG A 116 48.16 11.19 53.05
CA ARG A 116 49.63 11.02 52.91
C ARG A 116 50.31 10.19 51.79
N ASN A 117 51.16 10.93 51.06
CA ASN A 117 52.57 10.70 50.69
C ASN A 117 53.29 9.39 51.09
N SER A 118 54.01 8.79 50.14
CA SER A 118 55.47 8.51 50.15
C SER A 118 55.83 7.83 48.80
N ASP A 119 56.68 8.39 47.94
CA ASP A 119 58.16 8.43 47.94
C ASP A 119 58.82 7.22 47.22
N ASP A 120 59.58 7.56 46.17
CA ASP A 120 60.79 6.89 45.63
C ASP A 120 60.72 5.52 44.88
N PRO A 121 61.76 5.17 44.08
CA PRO A 121 61.57 4.48 42.80
C PRO A 121 62.46 3.23 42.58
N SER A 122 62.22 2.54 41.47
CA SER A 122 63.14 1.54 40.87
C SER A 122 62.87 1.49 39.36
N GLU A 123 63.81 1.80 38.46
CA GLU A 123 65.09 1.12 38.17
C GLU A 123 64.89 -0.13 37.28
N PHE A 124 65.05 0.06 35.97
CA PHE A 124 65.48 -0.87 34.88
C PHE A 124 65.43 0.03 33.61
N LYS A 125 66.51 0.47 32.94
CA LYS A 125 67.63 -0.24 32.29
C LYS A 125 67.19 -1.37 31.36
N ASP A 126 67.78 -1.59 30.19
CA ASP A 126 68.58 -0.79 29.26
C ASP A 126 68.49 -1.58 27.94
N GLU A 127 68.24 -0.97 26.78
CA GLU A 127 68.82 -1.42 25.51
C GLU A 127 68.63 -0.35 24.41
N GLU A 128 69.76 0.21 23.96
CA GLU A 128 69.85 1.15 22.84
C GLU A 128 70.07 0.40 21.52
N GLU A 129 69.44 0.87 20.43
CA GLU A 129 69.99 1.00 19.07
C GLU A 129 68.89 1.62 18.17
N GLY A 130 69.09 2.64 17.33
CA GLY A 130 70.23 3.53 17.12
C GLY A 130 69.94 4.55 16.00
N HIS A 131 70.60 5.71 16.05
CA HIS A 131 70.71 6.76 15.00
C HIS A 131 69.46 7.56 14.52
N GLY A 132 69.50 8.87 14.79
CA GLY A 132 68.61 9.87 14.17
C GLY A 132 68.84 11.30 14.69
N SER A 133 69.98 11.93 14.34
CA SER A 133 70.40 13.23 14.89
C SER A 133 69.40 14.37 14.63
N SER A 134 68.64 14.78 15.65
CA SER A 134 67.82 16.00 15.62
C SER A 134 68.70 17.25 15.74
N GLU A 135 69.13 17.78 14.60
CA GLU A 135 69.83 19.07 14.52
C GLU A 135 68.83 20.20 14.82
N LYS A 136 68.92 20.80 16.02
CA LYS A 136 68.17 22.02 16.39
C LYS A 136 68.63 23.23 15.55
N ARG A 137 68.17 23.34 14.31
CA ARG A 137 68.24 24.59 13.55
C ARG A 137 67.22 25.58 14.09
N GLY A 138 67.71 26.69 14.64
CA GLY A 138 66.87 27.87 14.83
C GLY A 138 66.30 28.28 13.48
N LEU A 139 64.97 28.43 13.40
CA LEU A 139 64.26 28.78 12.18
C LEU A 139 64.50 30.25 11.83
N LEU A 140 65.67 30.52 11.26
CA LEU A 140 66.00 31.82 10.69
C LEU A 140 65.18 31.96 9.40
N PHE A 141 64.12 32.77 9.44
CA PHE A 141 63.29 33.06 8.28
C PHE A 141 64.12 33.78 7.22
N VAL A 142 64.65 33.03 6.27
CA VAL A 142 65.16 33.57 5.01
C VAL A 142 63.94 33.81 4.11
N GLU A 143 63.57 35.07 3.93
CA GLU A 143 62.52 35.50 3.00
C GLU A 143 63.01 35.48 1.53
N ASP A 144 63.63 34.38 1.11
CA ASP A 144 63.86 34.14 -0.31
C ASP A 144 62.55 33.64 -0.94
N GLY A 145 62.18 34.24 -2.08
CA GLY A 145 60.95 33.95 -2.80
C GLY A 145 61.00 32.59 -3.48
N ILE A 146 60.82 31.51 -2.72
CA ILE A 146 60.67 30.16 -3.27
C ILE A 146 59.38 30.11 -4.08
N GLU A 147 59.52 30.16 -5.40
CA GLU A 147 58.45 29.93 -6.37
C GLU A 147 57.93 28.50 -6.18
N THR A 148 56.65 28.35 -5.83
CA THR A 148 56.06 27.03 -5.59
C THR A 148 55.32 26.58 -6.83
N LYS A 149 55.91 25.61 -7.52
CA LYS A 149 55.34 24.88 -8.64
C LYS A 149 54.01 24.24 -8.25
N GLN A 150 52.97 24.49 -9.03
CA GLN A 150 51.66 23.87 -8.92
C GLN A 150 51.47 22.94 -10.12
N VAL A 151 51.32 21.65 -9.88
CA VAL A 151 51.06 20.66 -10.93
C VAL A 151 49.61 20.81 -11.40
N LEU A 152 49.35 20.50 -12.67
CA LEU A 152 47.99 20.35 -13.19
C LEU A 152 47.26 19.20 -12.47
N THR A 153 45.93 19.21 -12.44
CA THR A 153 45.19 18.08 -11.88
C THR A 153 45.32 16.87 -12.80
N GLU A 154 45.54 15.68 -12.23
CA GLU A 154 45.72 14.42 -12.96
C GLU A 154 44.36 13.79 -13.32
N ASP A 155 43.45 14.62 -13.87
CA ASP A 155 42.04 14.29 -14.10
C ASP A 155 41.67 14.20 -15.59
N ALA A 156 40.51 13.58 -15.89
CA ALA A 156 40.01 13.50 -17.27
C ALA A 156 39.66 14.89 -17.84
N TYR A 157 39.27 15.83 -16.98
CA TYR A 157 38.96 17.22 -17.34
C TYR A 157 40.19 17.94 -17.92
N SER A 158 41.38 17.70 -17.38
CA SER A 158 42.65 18.27 -17.86
C SER A 158 43.07 17.71 -19.21
N LEU A 159 42.79 16.44 -19.49
CA LEU A 159 42.96 15.87 -20.83
C LEU A 159 42.02 16.54 -21.85
N LEU A 160 40.77 16.84 -21.47
CA LEU A 160 39.75 17.39 -22.37
C LEU A 160 40.09 18.81 -22.88
N TYR A 161 40.76 19.66 -22.08
CA TYR A 161 41.22 20.98 -22.58
C TYR A 161 42.63 20.99 -23.19
N THR A 162 43.53 20.07 -22.81
CA THR A 162 44.92 20.07 -23.32
C THR A 162 45.10 19.36 -24.68
N ALA A 163 44.31 18.33 -24.99
CA ALA A 163 44.51 17.47 -26.16
C ALA A 163 43.98 18.06 -27.51
N ASP A 164 44.38 17.48 -28.66
CA ASP A 164 43.81 17.84 -29.97
C ASP A 164 42.31 17.50 -30.03
N PHE A 165 41.47 18.35 -30.65
CA PHE A 165 40.00 18.19 -30.63
C PHE A 165 39.50 16.83 -31.16
N PHE A 166 40.18 16.30 -32.19
CA PHE A 166 39.87 15.02 -32.82
C PHE A 166 40.86 13.91 -32.43
N SER A 167 41.55 14.05 -31.30
CA SER A 167 42.41 12.99 -30.75
C SER A 167 41.58 11.88 -30.11
N VAL A 168 42.19 10.70 -30.03
CA VAL A 168 41.69 9.57 -29.23
C VAL A 168 41.63 9.97 -27.74
N THR A 169 42.56 10.82 -27.28
CA THR A 169 42.62 11.37 -25.92
C THR A 169 41.39 12.21 -25.55
N THR A 170 40.96 13.12 -26.44
CA THR A 170 39.74 13.93 -26.24
C THR A 170 38.48 13.06 -26.21
N VAL A 171 38.39 12.06 -27.09
CA VAL A 171 37.25 11.12 -27.09
C VAL A 171 37.25 10.27 -25.82
N TYR A 172 38.41 9.81 -25.37
CA TYR A 172 38.57 9.07 -24.11
C TYR A 172 38.11 9.90 -22.91
N ALA A 173 38.66 11.10 -22.73
CA ALA A 173 38.27 12.02 -21.66
C ALA A 173 36.76 12.31 -21.66
N LEU A 174 36.18 12.57 -22.85
CA LEU A 174 34.74 12.80 -22.98
C LEU A 174 33.90 11.58 -22.57
N VAL A 175 34.31 10.35 -22.93
CA VAL A 175 33.61 9.12 -22.52
C VAL A 175 33.64 8.95 -21.01
N ILE A 176 34.77 9.23 -20.36
CA ILE A 176 34.92 9.13 -18.90
C ILE A 176 34.03 10.17 -18.19
N ILE A 177 34.07 11.43 -18.63
CA ILE A 177 33.23 12.51 -18.07
C ILE A 177 31.73 12.22 -18.27
N LEU A 178 31.34 11.65 -19.42
CA LEU A 178 29.97 11.21 -19.68
C LEU A 178 29.56 9.97 -18.86
N LEU A 179 30.50 9.09 -18.52
CA LEU A 179 30.26 7.94 -17.65
C LEU A 179 30.05 8.39 -16.21
N GLN A 180 30.98 9.16 -15.64
CA GLN A 180 30.91 9.71 -14.28
C GLN A 180 29.65 10.58 -14.10
N GLY A 181 29.48 11.60 -14.96
CA GLY A 181 28.33 12.50 -14.92
C GLY A 181 27.01 11.80 -15.27
N GLY A 182 27.05 10.75 -16.10
CA GLY A 182 25.89 9.91 -16.40
C GLY A 182 25.46 9.05 -15.22
N MET A 183 26.41 8.46 -14.49
CA MET A 183 26.14 7.70 -13.27
C MET A 183 25.56 8.60 -12.17
N LEU A 184 26.17 9.76 -11.91
CA LEU A 184 25.63 10.75 -10.97
C LEU A 184 24.23 11.23 -11.40
N GLY A 185 24.04 11.57 -12.68
CA GLY A 185 22.74 11.99 -13.19
C GLY A 185 21.64 10.92 -13.09
N LEU A 186 22.00 9.64 -13.22
CA LEU A 186 21.08 8.51 -12.99
C LEU A 186 20.79 8.30 -11.50
N THR A 187 21.80 8.41 -10.63
CA THR A 187 21.64 8.38 -9.18
C THR A 187 20.69 9.51 -8.74
N PHE A 188 20.98 10.76 -9.07
CA PHE A 188 20.12 11.92 -8.81
C PHE A 188 18.67 11.72 -9.29
N TRP A 189 18.49 11.14 -10.49
CA TRP A 189 17.17 10.86 -11.04
C TRP A 189 16.40 9.81 -10.23
N ASP A 190 17.07 8.74 -9.80
CA ASP A 190 16.47 7.70 -8.96
C ASP A 190 16.10 8.24 -7.57
N LEU A 191 16.97 9.08 -6.98
CA LEU A 191 16.77 9.71 -5.68
C LEU A 191 15.64 10.75 -5.65
N ILE A 192 15.36 11.41 -6.78
CA ILE A 192 14.27 12.40 -6.91
C ILE A 192 12.96 11.78 -7.40
N LYS A 193 13.01 10.56 -7.98
CA LYS A 193 11.80 9.83 -8.36
C LYS A 193 10.89 9.75 -7.12
N PRO A 194 9.62 10.19 -7.20
CA PRO A 194 8.76 10.20 -6.04
C PRO A 194 8.67 8.79 -5.44
N GLY A 195 9.15 8.65 -4.21
CA GLY A 195 8.91 7.46 -3.41
C GLY A 195 7.41 7.22 -3.32
N GLY A 196 6.98 5.96 -3.41
CA GLY A 196 5.57 5.61 -3.64
C GLY A 196 4.62 6.27 -2.63
N GLU A 197 3.56 6.88 -3.18
CA GLU A 197 2.26 7.41 -2.69
C GLU A 197 2.04 7.88 -1.22
N THR A 198 2.83 7.40 -0.27
CA THR A 198 2.75 7.74 1.16
C THR A 198 2.85 9.25 1.42
N ASN A 199 1.99 9.76 2.31
CA ASN A 199 2.04 11.13 2.85
C ASN A 199 1.75 12.27 1.84
N ASN A 200 0.79 12.12 0.93
CA ASN A 200 0.26 13.23 0.08
C ASN A 200 1.30 14.01 -0.74
N GLY A 201 2.38 13.36 -1.17
CA GLY A 201 3.48 14.05 -1.83
C GLY A 201 4.20 15.10 -0.95
N ARG A 202 3.95 15.13 0.37
CA ARG A 202 4.79 15.87 1.32
C ARG A 202 6.18 15.23 1.46
N ASN A 203 6.26 13.92 1.22
CA ASN A 203 7.48 13.12 1.32
C ASN A 203 7.94 12.52 -0.02
N THR A 204 7.91 13.30 -1.11
CA THR A 204 8.36 12.80 -2.44
C THR A 204 9.78 12.23 -2.43
N ILE A 205 10.67 12.74 -1.59
CA ILE A 205 12.07 12.31 -1.50
C ILE A 205 12.22 11.04 -0.64
N GLY A 206 11.15 10.48 -0.03
CA GLY A 206 11.25 9.26 0.79
C GLY A 206 12.15 9.42 2.01
N ILE A 207 12.08 10.59 2.66
CA ILE A 207 12.82 10.87 3.91
C ILE A 207 12.14 10.10 5.05
N PRO A 208 12.82 9.18 5.76
CA PRO A 208 12.20 8.39 6.82
C PRO A 208 11.68 9.30 7.95
N PRO A 209 10.48 9.03 8.49
CA PRO A 209 9.84 9.91 9.45
C PRO A 209 10.40 9.74 10.86
N GLY A 210 11.51 10.44 11.12
CA GLY A 210 12.25 10.31 12.37
C GLY A 210 13.39 9.31 12.20
N ALA A 211 14.59 9.77 12.53
CA ALA A 211 15.79 8.93 12.57
C ALA A 211 16.19 8.72 14.03
N THR A 212 16.79 7.57 14.36
CA THR A 212 17.37 7.38 15.69
C THR A 212 18.46 8.43 15.94
N PRO A 213 18.69 8.88 17.19
CA PRO A 213 19.75 9.85 17.50
C PRO A 213 21.14 9.44 16.98
N GLN A 214 21.42 8.14 16.95
CA GLN A 214 22.61 7.52 16.40
C GLN A 214 22.73 7.80 14.89
N VAL A 215 21.65 7.59 14.14
CA VAL A 215 21.59 7.84 12.69
C VAL A 215 21.67 9.34 12.41
N MET A 216 20.99 10.21 13.16
CA MET A 216 21.15 11.67 13.03
C MET A 216 22.60 12.12 13.27
N ILE A 217 23.29 11.59 14.30
CA ILE A 217 24.70 11.91 14.55
C ILE A 217 25.58 11.40 13.39
N ALA A 218 25.32 10.19 12.88
CA ALA A 218 26.05 9.64 11.74
C ALA A 218 25.84 10.47 10.47
N GLN A 219 24.61 10.89 10.17
CA GLN A 219 24.27 11.78 9.06
C GLN A 219 25.01 13.12 9.19
N LEU A 220 24.98 13.76 10.37
CA LEU A 220 25.72 15.01 10.62
C LEU A 220 27.23 14.86 10.38
N LEU A 221 27.83 13.77 10.89
CA LEU A 221 29.25 13.47 10.68
C LEU A 221 29.54 13.17 9.20
N GLY A 222 28.65 12.45 8.52
CA GLY A 222 28.69 12.19 7.09
C GLY A 222 28.69 13.49 6.27
N MET A 223 27.78 14.42 6.57
CA MET A 223 27.74 15.73 5.90
C MET A 223 29.03 16.53 6.09
N ILE A 224 29.62 16.49 7.29
CA ILE A 224 30.91 17.14 7.58
C ILE A 224 32.04 16.44 6.80
N LEU A 225 32.04 15.11 6.75
CA LEU A 225 33.02 14.29 6.03
C LEU A 225 32.95 14.56 4.52
N THR A 226 31.76 14.53 3.91
CA THR A 226 31.54 14.89 2.50
C THR A 226 32.13 16.27 2.20
N VAL A 227 31.88 17.27 3.04
CA VAL A 227 32.49 18.61 2.87
C VAL A 227 34.01 18.56 2.97
N MET A 228 34.60 17.76 3.87
CA MET A 228 36.05 17.63 4.00
C MET A 228 36.71 16.90 2.82
N VAL A 229 36.10 15.82 2.31
CA VAL A 229 36.57 15.09 1.12
C VAL A 229 36.49 16.00 -0.11
N MET A 230 35.34 16.65 -0.31
CA MET A 230 35.14 17.65 -1.37
C MET A 230 36.14 18.81 -1.26
N ALA A 231 36.46 19.26 -0.04
CA ALA A 231 37.41 20.35 0.21
C ALA A 231 38.85 20.01 -0.18
N ALA A 232 39.24 18.75 -0.05
CA ALA A 232 40.58 18.27 -0.38
C ALA A 232 40.73 18.05 -1.89
N GLU A 233 39.87 17.17 -2.44
CA GLU A 233 40.06 16.52 -3.75
C GLU A 233 38.76 16.51 -4.58
N GLY A 234 37.76 17.32 -4.22
CA GLY A 234 36.47 17.36 -4.92
C GLY A 234 36.49 18.19 -6.21
N ASP A 235 35.94 17.60 -7.28
CA ASP A 235 35.67 18.23 -8.58
C ASP A 235 35.02 19.61 -8.48
N PHE A 236 34.09 19.80 -7.54
CA PHE A 236 33.43 21.09 -7.31
C PHE A 236 34.43 22.19 -6.93
N VAL A 237 35.37 21.87 -6.05
CA VAL A 237 36.39 22.81 -5.55
C VAL A 237 37.46 23.02 -6.60
N ILE A 238 37.83 21.99 -7.35
CA ILE A 238 38.79 22.08 -8.46
C ILE A 238 38.21 22.94 -9.58
N GLY A 239 37.01 22.64 -10.09
CA GLY A 239 36.33 23.38 -11.15
C GLY A 239 36.07 24.85 -10.80
N ILE A 240 35.60 25.15 -9.57
CA ILE A 240 35.44 26.54 -9.14
C ILE A 240 36.79 27.25 -8.93
N SER A 241 37.82 26.53 -8.46
CA SER A 241 39.17 27.10 -8.41
C SER A 241 39.62 27.49 -9.81
N GLN A 242 39.57 26.57 -10.79
CA GLN A 242 39.86 26.86 -12.19
C GLN A 242 39.08 28.10 -12.67
N LEU A 243 37.75 28.12 -12.56
CA LEU A 243 36.91 29.26 -13.00
C LEU A 243 37.35 30.62 -12.44
N ILE A 244 37.85 30.67 -11.19
CA ILE A 244 38.30 31.90 -10.53
C ILE A 244 39.78 32.19 -10.80
N GLU A 245 40.59 31.14 -10.97
CA GLU A 245 42.01 31.23 -11.35
C GLU A 245 42.18 31.89 -12.72
N GLY A 246 41.25 31.61 -13.65
CA GLY A 246 41.21 32.21 -14.98
C GLY A 246 42.16 31.54 -15.98
N TYR A 247 41.95 31.85 -17.25
CA TYR A 247 42.78 31.34 -18.34
C TYR A 247 44.00 32.26 -18.56
N ASP A 248 45.21 31.76 -18.34
CA ASP A 248 46.49 32.41 -18.71
C ASP A 248 46.81 32.15 -20.20
N ASP A 249 47.17 33.18 -20.97
CA ASP A 249 47.59 32.98 -22.37
C ASP A 249 48.81 32.05 -22.50
N LYS A 250 49.64 31.91 -21.45
CA LYS A 250 50.75 30.92 -21.38
C LYS A 250 50.30 29.47 -21.57
N TYR A 251 49.05 29.11 -21.24
CA TYR A 251 48.51 27.77 -21.52
C TYR A 251 48.62 27.45 -23.01
N LYS A 252 48.40 28.45 -23.88
CA LYS A 252 48.45 28.33 -25.34
C LYS A 252 49.84 28.05 -25.88
N ASP A 253 50.87 28.56 -25.21
CA ASP A 253 52.26 28.42 -25.65
C ASP A 253 52.79 26.98 -25.46
N LYS A 254 52.35 26.27 -24.40
CA LYS A 254 52.66 24.83 -24.21
C LYS A 254 51.61 23.92 -24.87
N PHE A 255 50.33 24.29 -24.81
CA PHE A 255 49.20 23.52 -25.34
C PHE A 255 48.44 24.36 -26.39
N PRO A 256 48.82 24.31 -27.68
CA PRO A 256 48.22 25.16 -28.72
C PRO A 256 46.71 24.91 -28.94
N ASN A 257 46.19 23.80 -28.41
CA ASN A 257 44.78 23.40 -28.44
C ASN A 257 43.95 23.87 -27.23
N ALA A 258 44.59 24.30 -26.15
CA ALA A 258 43.94 24.79 -24.95
C ALA A 258 43.33 26.16 -25.22
N THR A 259 42.18 26.21 -25.89
CA THR A 259 41.45 27.46 -26.10
C THR A 259 40.67 27.85 -24.85
N TRP A 260 40.56 29.15 -24.58
CA TRP A 260 39.73 29.72 -23.51
C TRP A 260 38.35 29.06 -23.38
N THR A 261 37.70 28.78 -24.52
CA THR A 261 36.39 28.10 -24.57
C THR A 261 36.39 26.68 -24.01
N ARG A 262 37.45 25.88 -24.25
CA ARG A 262 37.54 24.51 -23.73
C ARG A 262 37.84 24.50 -22.25
N TRP A 263 38.78 25.34 -21.84
CA TRP A 263 39.12 25.56 -20.44
C TRP A 263 37.88 25.98 -19.63
N LEU A 264 37.05 26.89 -20.17
CA LEU A 264 35.80 27.27 -19.54
C LEU A 264 34.79 26.10 -19.48
N VAL A 265 34.62 25.35 -20.58
CA VAL A 265 33.68 24.22 -20.63
C VAL A 265 34.09 23.09 -19.67
N THR A 266 35.38 22.77 -19.59
CA THR A 266 35.91 21.75 -18.66
C THR A 266 35.70 22.16 -17.21
N ALA A 267 36.08 23.37 -16.83
CA ALA A 267 35.87 23.88 -15.48
C ALA A 267 34.38 23.95 -15.08
N VAL A 268 33.48 24.30 -16.01
CA VAL A 268 32.02 24.24 -15.81
C VAL A 268 31.53 22.80 -15.66
N LEU A 269 31.95 21.87 -16.51
CA LEU A 269 31.53 20.46 -16.42
C LEU A 269 32.01 19.80 -15.12
N GLN A 270 33.25 20.07 -14.70
CA GLN A 270 33.81 19.59 -13.43
C GLN A 270 33.03 20.17 -12.24
N THR A 271 32.72 21.48 -12.27
CA THR A 271 31.87 22.12 -11.26
C THR A 271 30.48 21.49 -11.20
N ILE A 272 29.86 21.15 -12.34
CA ILE A 272 28.55 20.50 -12.40
C ILE A 272 28.62 19.07 -11.84
N SER A 273 29.63 18.28 -12.22
CA SER A 273 29.85 16.91 -11.72
C SER A 273 29.94 16.89 -10.19
N GLY A 274 30.84 17.70 -9.63
CA GLY A 274 30.99 17.84 -8.17
C GLY A 274 29.75 18.45 -7.47
N SER A 275 28.92 19.21 -8.19
CA SER A 275 27.63 19.69 -7.65
C SER A 275 26.61 18.57 -7.51
N PHE A 276 26.49 17.68 -8.51
CA PHE A 276 25.62 16.50 -8.42
C PHE A 276 26.06 15.59 -7.28
N LEU A 277 27.34 15.22 -7.23
CA LEU A 277 27.90 14.38 -6.17
C LEU A 277 27.61 14.93 -4.74
N LEU A 278 27.63 16.25 -4.57
CA LEU A 278 27.29 16.92 -3.30
C LEU A 278 25.79 16.86 -2.98
N ILE A 279 24.92 17.00 -3.99
CA ILE A 279 23.46 16.94 -3.83
C ILE A 279 23.01 15.49 -3.60
N ASP A 280 23.55 14.53 -4.34
CA ASP A 280 23.27 13.10 -4.18
C ASP A 280 23.70 12.61 -2.80
N SER A 281 24.89 13.02 -2.33
CA SER A 281 25.36 12.71 -0.99
C SER A 281 24.45 13.27 0.10
N PHE A 282 23.88 14.46 -0.10
CA PHE A 282 22.91 15.04 0.82
C PHE A 282 21.58 14.27 0.82
N ILE A 283 21.03 13.94 -0.35
CA ILE A 283 19.75 13.24 -0.45
C ILE A 283 19.87 11.81 0.10
N LEU A 284 20.90 11.06 -0.29
CA LEU A 284 21.19 9.72 0.26
C LEU A 284 21.39 9.72 1.77
N ALA A 285 22.07 10.75 2.31
CA ALA A 285 22.20 10.89 3.75
C ALA A 285 20.83 11.12 4.41
N MET A 286 19.94 11.89 3.79
CA MET A 286 18.60 12.18 4.33
C MET A 286 17.57 11.07 4.13
N GLN A 287 17.76 10.17 3.17
CA GLN A 287 16.95 8.95 3.00
C GLN A 287 17.39 7.79 3.90
N SER A 288 18.65 7.79 4.39
CA SER A 288 19.16 6.69 5.21
C SER A 288 18.41 6.53 6.54
N SER A 289 17.78 5.37 6.74
CA SER A 289 17.21 4.96 8.02
C SER A 289 18.24 4.31 8.94
N THR A 290 19.31 3.69 8.39
CA THR A 290 20.40 3.06 9.17
C THR A 290 21.77 3.68 8.90
N VAL A 291 22.68 3.51 9.87
CA VAL A 291 24.09 3.94 9.76
C VAL A 291 24.87 3.12 8.71
N ILE A 292 24.46 1.87 8.48
CA ILE A 292 25.10 0.98 7.50
C ILE A 292 24.78 1.46 6.09
N ASP A 293 23.50 1.75 5.80
CA ASP A 293 23.07 2.23 4.49
C ASP A 293 23.71 3.58 4.16
N LEU A 294 23.75 4.50 5.13
CA LEU A 294 24.50 5.76 5.00
C LEU A 294 25.97 5.52 4.59
N SER A 295 26.64 4.57 5.25
CA SER A 295 28.05 4.26 5.00
C SER A 295 28.28 3.62 3.63
N LEU A 296 27.39 2.71 3.22
CA LEU A 296 27.42 2.08 1.89
C LEU A 296 27.17 3.09 0.78
N ASN A 297 26.16 3.95 0.93
CA ASN A 297 25.79 4.98 -0.03
C ASN A 297 26.90 6.03 -0.22
N LEU A 298 27.53 6.49 0.87
CA LEU A 298 28.70 7.38 0.79
C LEU A 298 29.91 6.70 0.14
N THR A 299 30.15 5.41 0.40
CA THR A 299 31.23 4.64 -0.23
C THR A 299 31.00 4.48 -1.73
N ALA A 300 29.76 4.22 -2.15
CA ALA A 300 29.39 4.11 -3.56
C ALA A 300 29.59 5.44 -4.30
N LEU A 301 29.16 6.57 -3.73
CA LEU A 301 29.42 7.89 -4.32
C LEU A 301 30.90 8.23 -4.42
N TYR A 302 31.70 7.90 -3.40
CA TYR A 302 33.16 8.12 -3.43
C TYR A 302 33.82 7.32 -4.57
N PHE A 303 33.40 6.07 -4.79
CA PHE A 303 33.86 5.28 -5.93
C PHE A 303 33.53 5.95 -7.28
N ILE A 304 32.36 6.59 -7.42
CA ILE A 304 32.02 7.34 -8.65
C ILE A 304 32.95 8.55 -8.83
N GLN A 305 33.33 9.23 -7.73
CA GLN A 305 34.29 10.33 -7.76
C GLN A 305 35.69 9.88 -8.24
N GLU A 306 36.17 8.69 -7.87
CA GLU A 306 37.49 8.20 -8.27
C GLU A 306 37.59 7.72 -9.74
N ILE A 307 36.49 7.67 -10.50
CA ILE A 307 36.47 7.10 -11.85
C ILE A 307 37.39 7.87 -12.81
N ASP A 308 37.48 9.19 -12.71
CA ASP A 308 38.16 10.02 -13.71
C ASP A 308 39.69 10.13 -13.46
N GLU A 309 40.12 10.26 -12.22
CA GLU A 309 41.51 10.07 -11.76
C GLU A 309 41.98 8.64 -12.06
N GLY A 310 41.18 7.62 -11.70
CA GLY A 310 41.48 6.22 -12.04
C GLY A 310 41.64 6.02 -13.55
N ALA A 311 40.80 6.65 -14.36
CA ALA A 311 40.92 6.66 -15.81
C ALA A 311 42.15 7.42 -16.33
N PHE A 312 42.56 8.51 -15.69
CA PHE A 312 43.81 9.21 -16.03
C PHE A 312 45.02 8.34 -15.73
N GLN A 313 45.09 7.71 -14.56
CA GLN A 313 46.18 6.78 -14.20
C GLN A 313 46.23 5.58 -15.15
N LEU A 314 45.09 5.01 -15.53
CA LEU A 314 45.01 3.99 -16.60
C LEU A 314 45.54 4.51 -17.94
N GLY A 315 45.27 5.78 -18.29
CA GLY A 315 45.86 6.47 -19.43
C GLY A 315 47.39 6.55 -19.35
N LEU A 316 47.92 6.95 -18.19
CA LEU A 316 49.36 7.11 -17.91
C LEU A 316 50.15 5.80 -18.01
N THR A 317 49.55 4.66 -17.61
CA THR A 317 50.17 3.33 -17.84
C THR A 317 50.39 3.02 -19.31
N GLY A 318 49.54 3.58 -20.21
CA GLY A 318 49.55 3.32 -21.64
C GLY A 318 48.84 2.03 -22.08
N MET A 319 48.09 1.38 -21.18
CA MET A 319 47.33 0.18 -21.52
C MET A 319 46.24 0.41 -22.59
N ILE A 320 45.66 1.61 -22.65
CA ILE A 320 44.56 1.94 -23.57
C ILE A 320 45.09 2.35 -24.95
N ALA A 321 45.95 3.37 -25.01
CA ALA A 321 46.64 3.76 -26.22
C ALA A 321 47.91 4.58 -25.90
N GLY A 322 49.00 4.33 -26.60
CA GLY A 322 50.25 5.08 -26.42
C GLY A 322 50.13 6.59 -26.66
N ARG A 323 49.16 7.05 -27.46
CA ARG A 323 48.87 8.49 -27.62
C ARG A 323 48.28 9.13 -26.37
N ILE A 324 47.35 8.43 -25.69
CA ILE A 324 46.73 8.89 -24.44
C ILE A 324 47.83 9.04 -23.38
N LYS A 325 48.68 8.01 -23.24
CA LYS A 325 49.85 8.07 -22.36
C LYS A 325 50.72 9.30 -22.59
N THR A 326 51.11 9.57 -23.84
CA THR A 326 51.94 10.76 -24.17
C THR A 326 51.22 12.09 -23.90
N ASP A 327 49.89 12.13 -23.85
CA ASP A 327 49.15 13.32 -23.44
C ASP A 327 49.01 13.42 -21.90
N CYS A 328 48.79 12.31 -21.19
CA CYS A 328 48.87 12.23 -19.72
C CYS A 328 50.27 12.65 -19.20
N GLU A 329 51.34 12.14 -19.82
CA GLU A 329 52.73 12.51 -19.50
C GLU A 329 52.96 14.02 -19.65
N LYS A 330 52.41 14.67 -20.69
CA LYS A 330 52.52 16.14 -20.86
C LYS A 330 51.78 16.95 -19.80
N VAL A 331 50.65 16.42 -19.31
CA VAL A 331 49.84 17.01 -18.23
C VAL A 331 50.62 16.92 -16.92
N GLN A 332 51.12 15.73 -16.56
CA GLN A 332 51.95 15.49 -15.37
C GLN A 332 53.28 16.27 -15.38
N GLU A 333 53.94 16.37 -16.55
CA GLU A 333 55.15 17.18 -16.74
C GLU A 333 54.87 18.71 -16.74
N TRP A 334 53.64 19.19 -16.52
CA TRP A 334 53.36 20.62 -16.46
C TRP A 334 53.20 21.16 -15.04
N GLU A 335 54.21 21.93 -14.65
CA GLU A 335 54.21 22.76 -13.46
C GLU A 335 53.92 24.22 -13.86
N HIS A 336 52.89 24.83 -13.26
CA HIS A 336 52.62 26.25 -13.34
C HIS A 336 53.29 27.00 -12.18
N GLU A 337 53.99 28.08 -12.49
CA GLU A 337 54.59 28.98 -11.50
C GLU A 337 53.52 29.97 -11.00
N THR A 338 52.88 29.67 -9.86
CA THR A 338 51.92 30.58 -9.22
C THR A 338 52.63 31.56 -8.27
N THR A 339 52.18 32.81 -8.27
CA THR A 339 52.71 33.84 -7.35
C THR A 339 52.25 33.58 -5.91
N LYS A 340 53.09 33.94 -4.94
CA LYS A 340 52.81 33.75 -3.50
C LYS A 340 51.53 34.47 -3.05
N GLU A 341 51.30 35.68 -3.55
CA GLU A 341 50.08 36.47 -3.35
C GLU A 341 48.84 35.74 -3.86
N TYR A 342 48.91 35.19 -5.08
CA TYR A 342 47.82 34.44 -5.69
C TYR A 342 47.50 33.17 -4.91
N ARG A 343 48.51 32.36 -4.57
CA ARG A 343 48.32 31.17 -3.72
C ARG A 343 47.65 31.51 -2.38
N ARG A 344 47.99 32.66 -1.78
CA ARG A 344 47.31 33.15 -0.57
C ARG A 344 45.84 33.52 -0.82
N GLN A 345 45.52 34.12 -1.97
CA GLN A 345 44.13 34.42 -2.35
C GLN A 345 43.33 33.13 -2.61
N VAL A 346 43.87 32.19 -3.37
CA VAL A 346 43.25 30.87 -3.62
C VAL A 346 43.01 30.11 -2.30
N LEU A 347 43.97 30.10 -1.37
CA LEU A 347 43.79 29.48 -0.05
C LEU A 347 42.69 30.15 0.80
N LEU A 348 42.59 31.50 0.76
CA LEU A 348 41.51 32.23 1.45
C LEU A 348 40.15 31.98 0.80
N LEU A 349 40.12 31.87 -0.52
CA LEU A 349 38.95 31.57 -1.32
C LEU A 349 38.45 30.14 -1.07
N LYS A 350 39.32 29.13 -1.16
CA LYS A 350 39.01 27.73 -0.80
C LYS A 350 38.42 27.66 0.61
N ARG A 351 39.03 28.30 1.61
CA ARG A 351 38.48 28.36 2.98
C ARG A 351 37.07 28.98 3.06
N ARG A 352 36.80 30.03 2.28
CA ARG A 352 35.45 30.64 2.20
C ARG A 352 34.45 29.73 1.50
N LEU A 353 34.87 29.05 0.43
CA LEU A 353 34.06 28.10 -0.32
C LEU A 353 33.68 26.90 0.55
N ILE A 354 34.64 26.32 1.28
CA ILE A 354 34.42 25.21 2.22
C ILE A 354 33.44 25.62 3.32
N PHE A 355 33.61 26.80 3.91
CA PHE A 355 32.67 27.34 4.89
C PHE A 355 31.26 27.55 4.29
N PHE A 356 31.18 28.03 3.04
CA PHE A 356 29.91 28.20 2.35
C PHE A 356 29.22 26.85 2.06
N MET A 357 29.94 25.84 1.56
CA MET A 357 29.40 24.49 1.35
C MET A 357 28.91 23.87 2.67
N LEU A 358 29.69 24.01 3.75
CA LEU A 358 29.29 23.52 5.07
C LEU A 358 27.97 24.16 5.53
N VAL A 359 27.83 25.49 5.40
CA VAL A 359 26.57 26.19 5.75
C VAL A 359 25.43 25.78 4.80
N ALA A 360 25.70 25.66 3.51
CA ALA A 360 24.71 25.29 2.50
C ALA A 360 24.16 23.87 2.67
N LEU A 361 24.92 22.97 3.28
CA LEU A 361 24.49 21.60 3.61
C LEU A 361 23.90 21.47 5.02
N LEU A 362 24.51 22.10 6.02
CA LEU A 362 24.03 22.01 7.41
C LEU A 362 22.70 22.74 7.63
N VAL A 363 22.43 23.85 6.95
CA VAL A 363 21.16 24.58 7.14
C VAL A 363 19.95 23.77 6.65
N PRO A 364 19.92 23.21 5.42
CA PRO A 364 18.88 22.27 5.01
C PRO A 364 18.82 21.03 5.89
N TYR A 365 19.96 20.44 6.27
CA TYR A 365 20.02 19.30 7.20
C TYR A 365 19.26 19.57 8.50
N PHE A 366 19.56 20.68 9.21
CA PHE A 366 18.85 20.99 10.46
C PHE A 366 17.36 21.32 10.27
N VAL A 367 16.96 21.83 9.09
CA VAL A 367 15.54 22.03 8.75
C VAL A 367 14.83 20.70 8.49
N LEU A 368 15.47 19.76 7.79
CA LEU A 368 14.93 18.42 7.52
C LEU A 368 14.87 17.60 8.81
N VAL A 369 15.94 17.56 9.60
CA VAL A 369 15.94 16.90 10.92
C VAL A 369 14.90 17.51 11.85
N GLY A 370 14.70 18.84 11.82
CA GLY A 370 13.61 19.48 12.56
C GLY A 370 12.20 19.05 12.11
N ARG A 371 12.03 18.70 10.83
CA ARG A 371 10.77 18.17 10.26
C ARG A 371 10.57 16.68 10.51
N GLN A 372 11.63 15.88 10.39
CA GLN A 372 11.66 14.46 10.78
C GLN A 372 11.35 14.31 12.25
N ALA A 373 12.10 15.03 13.10
CA ALA A 373 11.83 15.12 14.52
C ALA A 373 10.39 15.57 14.76
N GLY A 374 9.90 16.62 14.08
CA GLY A 374 8.52 17.09 14.17
C GLY A 374 7.43 16.18 13.58
N GLY A 375 7.77 14.99 13.06
CA GLY A 375 6.81 14.02 12.54
C GLY A 375 6.11 14.45 11.22
N VAL A 376 6.67 15.41 10.48
CA VAL A 376 6.05 15.99 9.26
C VAL A 376 5.93 15.00 8.10
N TYR A 377 6.71 13.92 8.15
CA TYR A 377 6.76 12.85 7.15
C TYR A 377 6.00 11.59 7.59
N VAL A 378 5.37 11.61 8.77
CA VAL A 378 4.49 10.55 9.29
C VAL A 378 3.09 10.74 8.70
N CYS A 379 2.35 9.65 8.45
CA CYS A 379 0.96 9.73 8.00
C CYS A 379 0.10 10.50 9.01
N ASP A 380 -0.68 11.50 8.57
CA ASP A 380 -1.61 12.24 9.42
C ASP A 380 -2.80 11.35 9.86
N ASN A 381 -3.26 10.48 8.97
CA ASN A 381 -4.32 9.49 9.19
C ASN A 381 -3.87 8.09 8.78
N LEU A 382 -4.22 7.12 9.62
CA LEU A 382 -4.17 5.69 9.29
C LEU A 382 -5.60 5.15 9.17
N TYR A 383 -5.80 4.13 8.34
CA TYR A 383 -6.91 3.21 8.47
C TYR A 383 -6.40 1.91 9.08
N VAL A 384 -7.06 1.44 10.13
CA VAL A 384 -6.74 0.18 10.81
C VAL A 384 -7.95 -0.74 10.71
N GLN A 385 -7.74 -1.97 10.24
CA GLN A 385 -8.74 -3.03 10.26
C GLN A 385 -8.27 -4.17 11.15
N PHE A 386 -8.98 -4.40 12.26
CA PHE A 386 -8.67 -5.48 13.20
C PHE A 386 -9.33 -6.80 12.79
N GLY A 387 -8.64 -7.90 13.06
CA GLY A 387 -9.21 -9.24 13.10
C GLY A 387 -10.29 -9.41 14.16
N ASP A 388 -11.00 -10.54 14.06
CA ASP A 388 -12.11 -10.89 14.95
C ASP A 388 -12.10 -12.36 15.41
N ALA A 389 -10.99 -13.08 15.18
CA ALA A 389 -10.86 -14.50 15.57
C ALA A 389 -10.64 -14.72 17.07
N PHE A 390 -10.06 -13.76 17.80
CA PHE A 390 -9.76 -13.88 19.24
C PHE A 390 -10.81 -13.26 20.16
N ASP A 391 -11.39 -12.13 19.76
CA ASP A 391 -12.54 -11.50 20.41
C ASP A 391 -13.29 -10.70 19.34
N PRO A 392 -14.59 -10.97 19.10
CA PRO A 392 -15.36 -10.34 18.03
C PRO A 392 -15.48 -8.82 18.21
N LYS A 393 -15.22 -8.28 19.40
CA LYS A 393 -15.28 -6.83 19.64
C LYS A 393 -14.25 -6.05 18.84
N TRP A 394 -13.09 -6.63 18.51
CA TRP A 394 -12.01 -5.89 17.88
C TRP A 394 -12.32 -5.47 16.46
N GLY A 395 -13.07 -6.29 15.71
CA GLY A 395 -13.61 -5.90 14.40
C GLY A 395 -14.36 -4.56 14.44
N HIS A 396 -15.11 -4.28 15.52
CA HIS A 396 -15.84 -3.04 15.76
C HIS A 396 -14.97 -1.81 16.12
N TYR A 397 -13.68 -1.99 16.33
CA TYR A 397 -12.72 -0.88 16.49
C TYR A 397 -11.96 -0.57 15.20
N SER A 398 -12.25 -1.28 14.10
CA SER A 398 -11.68 -0.98 12.78
C SER A 398 -12.14 0.40 12.32
N GLY A 399 -11.24 1.27 11.91
CA GLY A 399 -11.58 2.68 11.68
C GLY A 399 -10.39 3.55 11.32
N ARG A 400 -10.61 4.86 11.38
CA ARG A 400 -9.60 5.88 11.04
C ARG A 400 -8.91 6.35 12.32
N PHE A 401 -7.60 6.26 12.36
CA PHE A 401 -6.75 6.65 13.48
C PHE A 401 -6.01 7.93 13.10
N LYS A 402 -6.09 8.97 13.94
CA LYS A 402 -5.56 10.29 13.64
C LYS A 402 -4.33 10.62 14.48
N SER A 403 -3.25 11.06 13.84
CA SER A 403 -2.02 11.51 14.49
C SER A 403 -2.30 12.71 15.40
N GLN A 404 -1.78 12.65 16.62
CA GLN A 404 -1.83 13.76 17.58
C GLN A 404 -0.55 14.63 17.54
N GLY A 405 0.49 14.20 16.80
CA GLY A 405 1.88 14.57 17.06
C GLY A 405 2.47 15.78 16.33
N ASN A 406 1.72 16.47 15.46
CA ASN A 406 2.26 17.44 14.48
C ASN A 406 2.71 18.81 15.05
N GLY A 407 3.05 18.88 16.34
CA GLY A 407 3.51 20.09 17.02
C GLY A 407 5.04 20.25 17.02
N LEU A 408 5.56 21.18 16.20
CA LEU A 408 7.01 21.45 16.08
C LEU A 408 7.75 21.75 17.41
N VAL A 409 7.06 22.24 18.44
CA VAL A 409 7.62 22.48 19.78
C VAL A 409 6.54 22.29 20.84
N GLY A 410 6.64 21.22 21.64
CA GLY A 410 5.84 21.06 22.87
C GLY A 410 4.40 20.57 22.69
N GLY A 411 4.09 19.86 21.60
CA GLY A 411 2.90 18.99 21.57
C GLY A 411 3.08 17.78 22.47
N ASP A 412 1.97 17.19 22.94
CA ASP A 412 2.00 15.95 23.69
C ASP A 412 2.61 14.83 22.82
N ARG A 413 3.74 14.29 23.29
CA ARG A 413 4.46 13.21 22.62
C ARG A 413 4.78 12.13 23.63
N GLN A 414 4.32 10.93 23.32
CA GLN A 414 4.65 9.74 24.09
C GLN A 414 5.95 9.17 23.54
N ASP A 415 6.93 8.96 24.43
CA ASP A 415 8.22 8.34 24.14
C ASP A 415 8.95 8.95 22.91
N SER A 416 8.87 10.27 22.80
CA SER A 416 9.40 11.11 21.71
C SER A 416 8.82 10.87 20.31
N ARG A 417 7.83 9.98 20.17
CA ARG A 417 7.23 9.56 18.90
C ARG A 417 5.86 10.19 18.68
N ASN A 418 5.37 10.12 17.45
CA ASN A 418 3.97 10.40 17.16
C ASN A 418 3.12 9.21 17.63
N PHE A 419 1.89 9.48 18.07
CA PHE A 419 0.90 8.47 18.39
C PHE A 419 -0.44 8.86 17.75
N TYR A 420 -1.31 7.88 17.58
CA TYR A 420 -2.60 8.02 16.96
C TYR A 420 -3.71 7.70 17.94
N ILE A 421 -4.86 8.34 17.77
CA ILE A 421 -6.10 8.01 18.49
C ILE A 421 -7.17 7.65 17.45
N ASP A 422 -7.95 6.60 17.72
CA ASP A 422 -9.15 6.28 16.93
C ASP A 422 -10.13 7.46 16.91
N GLU A 423 -10.42 7.99 15.72
CA GLU A 423 -11.31 9.12 15.52
C GLU A 423 -12.76 8.80 15.90
N ALA A 424 -13.19 7.54 15.76
CA ALA A 424 -14.57 7.13 15.99
C ALA A 424 -14.88 7.01 17.50
N THR A 425 -14.15 6.17 18.22
CA THR A 425 -14.41 5.95 19.66
C THR A 425 -13.63 6.88 20.57
N GLY A 426 -12.42 7.31 20.18
CA GLY A 426 -11.47 7.97 21.08
C GLY A 426 -10.97 7.08 22.22
N GLN A 427 -11.19 5.76 22.16
CA GLN A 427 -10.86 4.82 23.24
C GLN A 427 -9.57 4.05 22.99
N LEU A 428 -9.19 3.82 21.73
CA LEU A 428 -7.93 3.19 21.36
C LEU A 428 -6.90 4.24 20.96
N GLN A 429 -5.66 4.02 21.39
CA GLN A 429 -4.48 4.69 20.90
C GLN A 429 -3.53 3.68 20.28
N LEU A 430 -2.86 4.09 19.21
CA LEU A 430 -1.70 3.40 18.63
C LEU A 430 -0.46 4.22 18.96
N ALA A 431 0.38 3.70 19.83
CA ALA A 431 1.57 4.37 20.36
C ALA A 431 2.74 3.39 20.42
N TYR A 432 3.96 3.90 20.37
CA TYR A 432 5.13 3.09 20.67
C TYR A 432 5.26 2.83 22.18
N CYS A 433 5.78 1.68 22.56
CA CYS A 433 6.11 1.32 23.93
C CYS A 433 7.62 1.02 24.01
N GLU A 434 8.37 1.82 24.79
CA GLU A 434 9.82 1.66 24.92
C GLU A 434 10.23 0.35 25.63
N SER A 435 9.42 -0.17 26.56
CA SER A 435 9.77 -1.40 27.30
C SER A 435 9.54 -2.70 26.54
N GLU A 436 8.63 -2.70 25.57
CA GLU A 436 8.36 -3.85 24.67
C GLU A 436 9.14 -3.73 23.35
N GLU A 437 9.85 -2.62 23.14
CA GLU A 437 10.48 -2.26 21.86
C GLU A 437 9.52 -2.44 20.67
N ALA A 438 8.25 -2.04 20.81
CA ALA A 438 7.20 -2.34 19.82
C ALA A 438 6.14 -1.23 19.69
N TRP A 439 5.45 -1.22 18.55
CA TRP A 439 4.22 -0.44 18.39
C TRP A 439 3.05 -1.18 19.01
N THR A 440 2.19 -0.44 19.72
CA THR A 440 1.16 -1.01 20.59
C THR A 440 -0.19 -0.32 20.42
N PHE A 441 -1.27 -1.12 20.39
CA PHE A 441 -2.63 -0.62 20.57
C PHE A 441 -3.02 -0.78 22.04
N SER A 442 -3.30 0.32 22.73
CA SER A 442 -3.76 0.32 24.13
C SER A 442 -5.01 1.18 24.31
N LEU A 443 -5.64 1.08 25.49
CA LEU A 443 -6.77 1.94 25.85
C LEU A 443 -6.26 3.32 26.28
N VAL A 444 -6.79 4.40 25.71
CA VAL A 444 -6.49 5.79 26.10
C VAL A 444 -6.73 6.01 27.60
N GLU A 445 -7.73 5.34 28.17
CA GLU A 445 -8.06 5.42 29.61
C GLU A 445 -6.97 4.88 30.55
N SER A 446 -6.05 4.03 30.06
CA SER A 446 -4.91 3.54 30.85
C SER A 446 -3.86 4.63 31.10
N GLY A 447 -3.69 5.56 30.15
CA GLY A 447 -2.57 6.50 30.12
C GLY A 447 -1.20 5.85 29.88
N ASN A 448 -1.14 4.56 29.54
CA ASN A 448 0.09 3.79 29.39
C ASN A 448 0.09 3.06 28.03
N SER A 449 1.07 3.33 27.15
CA SER A 449 1.18 2.64 25.85
C SER A 449 1.43 1.15 26.04
N CYS A 450 2.25 0.81 27.04
CA CYS A 450 2.69 -0.55 27.34
C CYS A 450 1.62 -1.42 28.03
N GLU A 451 0.44 -0.89 28.37
CA GLU A 451 -0.73 -1.71 28.75
C GLU A 451 -1.52 -2.08 27.48
N TYR A 452 -0.86 -2.87 26.63
CA TYR A 452 -1.31 -3.14 25.26
C TYR A 452 -2.32 -4.30 25.15
N ILE A 453 -3.20 -4.13 24.17
CA ILE A 453 -4.12 -5.14 23.64
C ILE A 453 -3.44 -5.89 22.49
N PHE A 454 -2.79 -5.14 21.59
CA PHE A 454 -2.03 -5.68 20.47
C PHE A 454 -0.65 -5.03 20.42
N LYS A 455 0.37 -5.77 20.00
CA LYS A 455 1.69 -5.21 19.66
C LYS A 455 2.22 -5.73 18.31
N SER A 456 3.08 -4.96 17.67
CA SER A 456 3.88 -5.40 16.53
C SER A 456 4.95 -6.40 16.98
N ALA A 457 5.67 -6.99 16.03
CA ALA A 457 7.01 -7.49 16.28
C ALA A 457 7.95 -6.36 16.80
N ASP A 458 9.00 -6.77 17.50
CA ASP A 458 10.04 -5.89 18.04
C ASP A 458 10.68 -5.04 16.93
N THR A 459 10.75 -3.72 17.14
CA THR A 459 11.21 -2.71 16.18
C THR A 459 11.70 -1.44 16.88
N ASP A 460 12.73 -0.78 16.36
CA ASP A 460 13.08 0.59 16.75
C ASP A 460 12.53 1.66 15.80
N THR A 461 11.78 1.28 14.75
CA THR A 461 11.35 2.16 13.65
C THR A 461 10.39 3.25 14.10
N PHE A 462 10.66 4.50 13.69
CA PHE A 462 9.78 5.64 13.98
C PHE A 462 8.56 5.71 13.04
N ASP A 463 8.61 4.99 11.91
CA ASP A 463 7.45 4.77 11.06
C ASP A 463 6.69 3.51 11.50
N ILE A 464 5.38 3.66 11.67
CA ILE A 464 4.43 2.56 11.84
C ILE A 464 4.26 1.77 10.54
N MET A 465 4.41 2.41 9.37
CA MET A 465 4.25 1.77 8.08
C MET A 465 5.34 0.72 7.80
N GLU A 466 6.53 0.86 8.41
CA GLU A 466 7.60 -0.15 8.33
C GLU A 466 7.26 -1.44 9.10
N VAL A 467 6.27 -1.42 10.01
CA VAL A 467 5.74 -2.60 10.73
C VAL A 467 4.28 -2.94 10.40
N ALA A 468 3.65 -2.23 9.47
CA ALA A 468 2.25 -2.44 9.11
C ALA A 468 2.00 -3.84 8.53
N ASP A 469 2.91 -4.33 7.68
CA ASP A 469 2.85 -5.64 7.03
C ASP A 469 3.55 -6.77 7.83
N GLN A 470 4.04 -6.46 9.03
CA GLN A 470 4.71 -7.44 9.89
C GLN A 470 3.72 -8.27 10.71
N ASP A 471 4.22 -9.27 11.45
CA ASP A 471 3.40 -10.04 12.38
C ASP A 471 3.01 -9.17 13.59
N TRP A 472 1.71 -9.18 13.92
CA TRP A 472 1.17 -8.57 15.13
C TRP A 472 0.66 -9.64 16.09
N PHE A 473 0.66 -9.32 17.38
CA PHE A 473 0.33 -10.20 18.47
C PHE A 473 -0.78 -9.62 19.33
N TYR A 474 -1.74 -10.45 19.71
CA TYR A 474 -2.78 -10.15 20.67
C TYR A 474 -2.34 -10.59 22.07
N ASN A 475 -2.41 -9.67 23.02
CA ASN A 475 -2.18 -9.95 24.43
C ASN A 475 -3.41 -10.68 25.00
N THR A 476 -3.25 -11.98 25.26
CA THR A 476 -4.33 -12.79 25.87
C THR A 476 -4.57 -12.46 27.35
N GLY A 477 -3.63 -11.74 27.99
CA GLY A 477 -3.66 -11.32 29.39
C GLY A 477 -3.58 -12.47 30.39
N GLU A 478 -3.59 -12.12 31.69
CA GLU A 478 -4.00 -13.07 32.72
C GLU A 478 -5.50 -13.35 32.55
N VAL A 479 -5.84 -14.48 31.92
CA VAL A 479 -7.22 -14.96 31.88
C VAL A 479 -7.68 -15.19 33.31
N GLU A 480 -8.64 -14.41 33.81
CA GLU A 480 -9.04 -14.37 35.23
C GLU A 480 -9.43 -15.76 35.77
N GLY A 481 -8.49 -16.40 36.49
CA GLY A 481 -8.63 -17.77 37.02
C GLY A 481 -7.77 -18.86 36.33
N SER A 482 -6.95 -18.51 35.33
CA SER A 482 -5.88 -19.35 34.77
C SER A 482 -4.54 -18.97 35.39
N GLU A 483 -3.80 -19.93 35.95
CA GLU A 483 -2.38 -19.73 36.36
C GLU A 483 -1.41 -19.79 35.17
N ALA A 484 -1.90 -20.09 33.96
CA ALA A 484 -1.11 -20.08 32.73
C ALA A 484 -1.38 -18.79 31.96
N GLU A 485 -0.39 -17.90 31.94
CA GLU A 485 -0.24 -16.87 30.91
C GLU A 485 -0.05 -17.59 29.57
N MET A 486 -0.99 -17.39 28.63
CA MET A 486 -0.81 -17.86 27.24
C MET A 486 0.10 -16.92 26.44
N GLY A 487 0.38 -15.73 26.98
CA GLY A 487 1.27 -14.74 26.39
C GLY A 487 0.72 -14.13 25.10
N ASP A 488 1.68 -13.72 24.26
CA ASP A 488 1.44 -13.10 22.96
C ASP A 488 1.04 -14.15 21.91
N VAL A 489 -0.17 -14.02 21.35
CA VAL A 489 -0.66 -14.90 20.29
C VAL A 489 -0.80 -14.13 18.99
N LYS A 490 -0.19 -14.61 17.92
CA LYS A 490 -0.24 -13.97 16.59
C LYS A 490 -1.68 -13.74 16.14
N VAL A 491 -2.01 -12.52 15.71
CA VAL A 491 -3.34 -12.17 15.17
C VAL A 491 -3.59 -12.88 13.84
N ASP A 492 -4.85 -13.21 13.56
CA ASP A 492 -5.26 -13.77 12.27
C ASP A 492 -5.26 -12.72 11.15
N TRP A 493 -5.56 -11.47 11.52
CA TRP A 493 -5.59 -10.33 10.62
C TRP A 493 -5.38 -9.02 11.38
N LEU A 494 -4.54 -8.16 10.84
CA LEU A 494 -4.50 -6.73 11.13
C LEU A 494 -3.99 -6.05 9.86
N ALA A 495 -4.70 -5.04 9.38
CA ALA A 495 -4.24 -4.21 8.28
C ALA A 495 -4.09 -2.77 8.78
N ILE A 496 -2.92 -2.17 8.57
CA ILE A 496 -2.63 -0.76 8.87
C ILE A 496 -2.23 -0.09 7.57
N ILE A 497 -3.00 0.91 7.12
CA ILE A 497 -2.77 1.60 5.85
C ILE A 497 -2.64 3.10 6.12
N CYS A 498 -1.64 3.73 5.50
CA CYS A 498 -1.55 5.19 5.42
C CYS A 498 -2.74 5.71 4.59
N ASN A 499 -3.73 6.32 5.24
CA ASN A 499 -4.93 6.82 4.58
C ASN A 499 -4.93 8.35 4.50
N ASP A 500 -3.75 8.90 4.26
CA ASP A 500 -3.56 10.27 3.85
C ASP A 500 -4.02 10.42 2.39
N CYS A 501 -4.85 11.42 2.16
CA CYS A 501 -5.57 11.59 0.91
C CYS A 501 -4.73 12.32 -0.17
N ASN A 502 -4.44 11.61 -1.25
CA ASN A 502 -3.70 12.10 -2.42
C ASN A 502 -4.52 11.84 -3.72
N GLU A 503 -4.03 12.25 -4.90
CA GLU A 503 -4.77 12.07 -6.17
C GLU A 503 -4.81 10.60 -6.66
N ASP A 504 -3.88 9.75 -6.21
CA ASP A 504 -3.75 8.35 -6.62
C ASP A 504 -4.72 7.44 -5.84
N ILE A 505 -4.79 7.66 -4.51
CA ILE A 505 -5.72 7.03 -3.55
C ILE A 505 -7.13 7.59 -3.76
N CYS A 506 -7.29 8.92 -3.74
CA CYS A 506 -8.59 9.58 -3.91
C CYS A 506 -8.79 9.98 -5.37
N ASN A 507 -9.15 8.99 -6.21
CA ASN A 507 -9.29 9.19 -7.65
C ASN A 507 -10.19 10.42 -7.95
N PRO A 508 -9.67 11.45 -8.66
CA PRO A 508 -10.38 12.71 -8.89
C PRO A 508 -11.61 12.57 -9.79
N GLU A 509 -11.86 11.43 -10.42
CA GLU A 509 -13.14 11.10 -11.04
C GLU A 509 -14.24 10.81 -10.01
N TYR A 510 -13.91 10.18 -8.87
CA TYR A 510 -14.89 9.59 -7.93
C TYR A 510 -14.97 10.32 -6.59
N GLY A 511 -13.91 11.00 -6.18
CA GLY A 511 -13.88 11.84 -4.99
C GLY A 511 -13.18 13.19 -5.23
N THR A 512 -13.05 13.96 -4.16
CA THR A 512 -12.17 15.14 -4.08
C THR A 512 -11.45 15.13 -2.75
N CYS A 513 -10.16 15.45 -2.76
CA CYS A 513 -9.38 15.46 -1.53
C CYS A 513 -9.65 16.70 -0.68
N SER A 514 -9.95 16.49 0.61
CA SER A 514 -10.27 17.55 1.56
C SER A 514 -9.03 18.08 2.25
N ASP A 515 -8.54 19.27 1.85
CA ASP A 515 -7.37 19.94 2.48
C ASP A 515 -7.47 20.07 4.01
N THR A 516 -8.69 20.11 4.55
CA THR A 516 -8.94 20.37 5.98
C THR A 516 -9.04 19.11 6.84
N THR A 517 -9.59 18.04 6.30
CA THR A 517 -9.75 16.76 7.02
C THR A 517 -8.70 15.73 6.63
N ASN A 518 -8.02 15.95 5.50
CA ASN A 518 -7.14 14.99 4.83
C ASN A 518 -7.85 13.65 4.56
N LYS A 519 -9.06 13.73 3.99
CA LYS A 519 -9.93 12.59 3.64
C LYS A 519 -10.43 12.75 2.21
N CYS A 520 -10.71 11.62 1.57
CA CYS A 520 -11.43 11.60 0.30
C CYS A 520 -12.91 11.90 0.55
N GLU A 521 -13.41 13.01 0.00
CA GLU A 521 -14.84 13.35 0.01
C GLU A 521 -15.48 12.79 -1.26
N CYS A 522 -16.34 11.78 -1.11
CA CYS A 522 -16.93 11.09 -2.26
C CYS A 522 -18.00 11.92 -2.97
N LYS A 523 -18.01 11.79 -4.30
CA LYS A 523 -19.10 12.33 -5.12
C LYS A 523 -20.36 11.49 -4.96
N GLU A 524 -21.50 12.07 -5.33
CA GLU A 524 -22.81 11.40 -5.30
C GLU A 524 -22.75 10.03 -6.01
N GLY A 525 -23.21 8.98 -5.31
CA GLY A 525 -23.14 7.60 -5.80
C GLY A 525 -21.75 6.94 -5.73
N ARG A 526 -20.81 7.48 -4.94
CA ARG A 526 -19.53 6.83 -4.61
C ARG A 526 -19.36 6.67 -3.10
N TYR A 527 -18.76 5.56 -2.69
CA TYR A 527 -18.64 5.17 -1.30
C TYR A 527 -17.33 4.40 -1.04
N GLY A 528 -17.02 4.16 0.22
CA GLY A 528 -15.77 3.54 0.66
C GLY A 528 -14.80 4.55 1.25
N LEU A 529 -13.64 4.05 1.67
CA LEU A 529 -12.60 4.83 2.34
C LEU A 529 -12.00 5.90 1.42
N ASN A 530 -11.90 5.53 0.14
CA ASN A 530 -11.21 6.21 -0.96
C ASN A 530 -12.14 6.40 -2.18
N CYS A 531 -13.47 6.29 -1.96
CA CYS A 531 -14.51 6.39 -2.98
C CYS A 531 -14.41 5.33 -4.10
N GLU A 532 -13.79 4.20 -3.75
CA GLU A 532 -13.49 3.06 -4.60
C GLU A 532 -14.76 2.33 -5.08
N PHE A 533 -15.83 2.34 -4.29
CA PHE A 533 -17.07 1.64 -4.60
C PHE A 533 -18.06 2.52 -5.37
N ASN A 534 -18.73 1.91 -6.34
CA ASN A 534 -19.84 2.50 -7.05
C ASN A 534 -21.15 2.20 -6.32
N GLY A 535 -21.90 3.22 -5.91
CA GLY A 535 -23.15 3.11 -5.17
C GLY A 535 -24.28 2.37 -5.88
N THR A 536 -24.12 2.06 -7.17
CA THR A 536 -25.01 1.17 -7.92
C THR A 536 -24.84 -0.32 -7.55
N THR A 537 -23.98 -0.65 -6.58
CA THR A 537 -23.85 -1.96 -5.93
C THR A 537 -25.12 -2.33 -5.14
N CYS A 538 -26.12 -2.71 -5.92
CA CYS A 538 -27.30 -3.45 -5.52
C CYS A 538 -28.22 -2.83 -4.45
N GLY A 539 -29.38 -2.34 -4.88
CA GLY A 539 -30.40 -1.78 -3.97
C GLY A 539 -31.10 -2.78 -3.04
N GLY A 540 -30.81 -4.09 -3.14
CA GLY A 540 -31.48 -5.13 -2.35
C GLY A 540 -30.90 -6.53 -2.52
N PHE A 541 -30.83 -7.28 -1.43
CA PHE A 541 -30.17 -8.58 -1.36
C PHE A 541 -31.20 -9.65 -1.04
N SER A 542 -31.02 -10.82 -1.63
CA SER A 542 -31.89 -11.98 -1.43
C SER A 542 -31.04 -13.23 -1.26
N LEU A 543 -31.55 -14.22 -0.54
CA LEU A 543 -30.90 -15.51 -0.42
C LEU A 543 -30.75 -16.16 -1.80
N ASN A 544 -29.54 -16.65 -2.12
CA ASN A 544 -29.30 -17.56 -3.23
C ASN A 544 -30.18 -18.81 -3.05
N MET A 545 -31.29 -18.94 -3.78
CA MET A 545 -32.24 -20.02 -3.52
C MET A 545 -31.69 -21.44 -3.79
N ARG A 546 -30.48 -21.55 -4.38
CA ARG A 546 -29.72 -22.80 -4.48
C ARG A 546 -29.12 -23.25 -3.14
N THR A 547 -28.82 -22.34 -2.22
CA THR A 547 -28.26 -22.64 -0.88
C THR A 547 -29.35 -22.85 0.17
N ALA A 548 -30.61 -22.51 -0.13
CA ALA A 548 -31.72 -22.49 0.81
C ALA A 548 -32.06 -23.86 1.46
N SER A 549 -31.85 -24.98 0.76
CA SER A 549 -32.22 -26.31 1.27
C SER A 549 -31.49 -26.68 2.57
N GLY A 550 -30.21 -26.33 2.70
CA GLY A 550 -29.40 -26.61 3.89
C GLY A 550 -29.76 -25.77 5.11
N LEU A 551 -30.40 -24.61 4.92
CA LEU A 551 -30.71 -23.67 5.99
C LEU A 551 -31.88 -24.11 6.88
N SER A 552 -32.77 -24.95 6.37
CA SER A 552 -34.00 -25.35 7.08
C SER A 552 -33.78 -26.08 8.40
N SER A 553 -32.59 -26.68 8.59
CA SER A 553 -32.17 -27.35 9.83
C SER A 553 -31.28 -26.50 10.73
N ILE A 554 -30.95 -25.26 10.33
CA ILE A 554 -29.97 -24.40 10.99
C ILE A 554 -30.71 -23.35 11.83
N PRO A 555 -30.53 -23.30 13.17
CA PRO A 555 -31.18 -22.30 14.01
C PRO A 555 -30.84 -20.88 13.56
N SER A 556 -31.82 -19.97 13.55
CA SER A 556 -31.64 -18.58 13.08
C SER A 556 -31.28 -18.43 11.59
N ALA A 557 -31.26 -19.50 10.78
CA ALA A 557 -31.16 -19.35 9.33
C ALA A 557 -32.52 -19.08 8.66
N SER A 558 -33.63 -19.15 9.42
CA SER A 558 -34.98 -18.84 8.92
C SER A 558 -35.13 -17.39 8.43
N TYR A 559 -34.37 -16.43 8.98
CA TYR A 559 -34.35 -15.03 8.54
C TYR A 559 -33.87 -14.83 7.08
N PHE A 560 -33.26 -15.86 6.47
CA PHE A 560 -33.00 -15.90 5.03
C PHE A 560 -34.09 -16.67 4.25
N LEU A 561 -34.81 -17.59 4.88
CA LEU A 561 -35.78 -18.48 4.25
C LEU A 561 -37.18 -17.88 4.08
N GLU A 562 -37.54 -16.83 4.82
CA GLU A 562 -38.84 -16.14 4.72
C GLU A 562 -39.05 -15.36 3.40
N ARG A 563 -38.25 -15.64 2.35
CA ARG A 563 -38.16 -14.87 1.09
C ARG A 563 -37.97 -13.36 1.36
N THR A 564 -37.23 -13.08 2.42
CA THR A 564 -36.88 -11.77 2.93
C THR A 564 -35.79 -11.16 2.05
N GLU A 565 -36.21 -10.29 1.13
CA GLU A 565 -35.31 -9.35 0.48
C GLU A 565 -34.88 -8.28 1.50
N TYR A 566 -33.58 -8.04 1.65
CA TYR A 566 -33.01 -6.99 2.50
C TYR A 566 -32.64 -5.79 1.64
N VAL A 567 -33.24 -4.62 1.85
CA VAL A 567 -32.95 -3.40 1.07
C VAL A 567 -32.25 -2.36 1.93
N ALA A 568 -31.47 -1.49 1.30
CA ALA A 568 -30.84 -0.38 2.00
C ALA A 568 -31.92 0.53 2.61
N ILE A 569 -31.73 0.91 3.87
CA ILE A 569 -32.69 1.74 4.61
C ILE A 569 -32.68 3.19 4.11
N SER A 570 -31.50 3.71 3.77
CA SER A 570 -31.27 5.01 3.17
C SER A 570 -29.89 5.03 2.51
N GLU A 571 -29.74 5.77 1.42
CA GLU A 571 -28.44 6.03 0.77
C GLU A 571 -27.57 7.01 1.60
N ASN A 572 -28.19 7.75 2.52
CA ASN A 572 -27.53 8.72 3.40
C ASN A 572 -27.12 8.14 4.76
N ILE A 573 -27.51 6.91 5.09
CA ILE A 573 -27.22 6.27 6.38
C ILE A 573 -26.18 5.19 6.14
N THR A 574 -24.98 5.37 6.69
CA THR A 574 -23.90 4.40 6.54
C THR A 574 -23.27 4.03 7.88
N LEU A 575 -22.72 2.81 7.95
CA LEU A 575 -21.85 2.38 9.03
C LEU A 575 -20.53 1.91 8.41
N TYR A 576 -19.41 2.54 8.79
CA TYR A 576 -18.10 2.35 8.14
C TYR A 576 -18.15 2.53 6.61
N ASP A 577 -18.79 3.61 6.15
CA ASP A 577 -18.96 3.92 4.72
C ASP A 577 -19.70 2.80 3.93
N ARG A 578 -20.52 1.96 4.60
CA ARG A 578 -21.39 0.91 4.02
C ARG A 578 -22.86 1.10 4.40
N PHE A 579 -23.80 0.71 3.54
CA PHE A 579 -25.22 0.79 3.87
C PHE A 579 -25.66 -0.20 4.95
N ILE A 580 -26.82 0.11 5.53
CA ILE A 580 -27.52 -0.74 6.50
C ILE A 580 -28.76 -1.30 5.83
N TYR A 581 -28.92 -2.61 5.87
CA TYR A 581 -29.97 -3.31 5.13
C TYR A 581 -31.00 -3.92 6.08
N ALA A 582 -32.28 -3.76 5.80
CA ALA A 582 -33.35 -4.39 6.58
C ALA A 582 -34.44 -4.96 5.66
N PRO A 583 -35.33 -5.84 6.17
CA PRO A 583 -36.34 -6.50 5.35
C PRO A 583 -37.22 -5.52 4.56
N ARG A 584 -37.40 -5.80 3.26
CA ARG A 584 -38.08 -4.95 2.30
C ARG A 584 -39.56 -4.74 2.62
N ASN A 585 -40.25 -5.76 3.10
CA ASN A 585 -41.69 -5.70 3.36
C ASN A 585 -42.06 -4.58 4.35
N PRO A 586 -41.48 -4.50 5.57
CA PRO A 586 -41.77 -3.41 6.48
C PRO A 586 -41.31 -2.04 5.93
N ILE A 587 -40.15 -1.96 5.26
CA ILE A 587 -39.64 -0.71 4.67
C ILE A 587 -40.59 -0.17 3.58
N VAL A 588 -41.06 -1.03 2.67
CA VAL A 588 -41.97 -0.64 1.59
C VAL A 588 -43.35 -0.27 2.14
N ALA A 589 -43.82 -0.93 3.19
CA ALA A 589 -45.06 -0.56 3.88
C ALA A 589 -44.96 0.85 4.49
N TYR A 590 -43.87 1.14 5.21
CA TYR A 590 -43.57 2.47 5.74
C TYR A 590 -43.48 3.52 4.62
N MET A 591 -42.60 3.33 3.63
CA MET A 591 -42.35 4.32 2.57
C MET A 591 -43.55 4.59 1.65
N ARG A 592 -44.39 3.59 1.36
CA ARG A 592 -45.55 3.76 0.44
C ARG A 592 -46.86 4.10 1.12
N HIS A 593 -47.04 3.69 2.38
CA HIS A 593 -48.32 3.78 3.06
C HIS A 593 -48.28 4.60 4.36
N GLY A 594 -47.10 5.03 4.82
CA GLY A 594 -46.94 5.66 6.14
C GLY A 594 -47.29 4.70 7.27
N ASP A 595 -47.05 3.40 7.07
CA ASP A 595 -47.33 2.38 8.08
C ASP A 595 -46.19 2.29 9.09
N ASP A 596 -46.21 3.22 10.03
CA ASP A 596 -45.31 3.26 11.19
C ASP A 596 -45.51 2.07 12.14
N THR A 597 -46.47 1.16 11.91
CA THR A 597 -46.66 -0.04 12.76
C THR A 597 -45.82 -1.24 12.30
N ALA A 598 -45.21 -1.16 11.12
CA ALA A 598 -44.34 -2.19 10.60
C ALA A 598 -43.10 -2.37 11.48
N GLN A 599 -42.93 -3.57 12.05
CA GLN A 599 -41.79 -3.90 12.91
C GLN A 599 -40.62 -4.43 12.07
N ILE A 600 -39.41 -3.97 12.38
CA ILE A 600 -38.18 -4.60 11.88
C ILE A 600 -37.90 -5.82 12.77
N SER A 601 -37.61 -6.98 12.20
CA SER A 601 -37.31 -8.23 12.95
C SER A 601 -35.82 -8.60 12.92
N SER A 602 -35.13 -8.20 11.86
CA SER A 602 -33.70 -8.38 11.61
C SER A 602 -33.14 -7.22 10.79
N PHE A 603 -31.81 -7.05 10.77
CA PHE A 603 -31.09 -6.16 9.87
C PHE A 603 -29.66 -6.66 9.66
N ILE A 604 -29.03 -6.28 8.55
CA ILE A 604 -27.64 -6.57 8.21
C ILE A 604 -26.85 -5.26 8.25
N VAL A 605 -25.68 -5.30 8.88
CA VAL A 605 -24.80 -4.15 9.01
C VAL A 605 -23.34 -4.57 8.91
N PHE A 606 -22.49 -3.74 8.31
CA PHE A 606 -21.04 -3.96 8.32
C PHE A 606 -20.46 -3.55 9.68
N THR A 607 -19.56 -4.36 10.24
CA THR A 607 -19.02 -4.17 11.58
C THR A 607 -17.57 -3.69 11.62
N GLY A 608 -16.93 -3.53 10.46
CA GLY A 608 -15.52 -3.15 10.32
C GLY A 608 -14.70 -4.23 9.62
N ARG A 609 -15.02 -5.51 9.86
CA ARG A 609 -14.45 -6.67 9.15
C ARG A 609 -15.51 -7.62 8.55
N ARG A 610 -16.69 -7.77 9.14
CA ARG A 610 -17.75 -8.68 8.64
C ARG A 610 -19.09 -7.97 8.51
N PHE A 611 -19.93 -8.44 7.60
CA PHE A 611 -21.37 -8.18 7.67
C PHE A 611 -21.98 -9.07 8.73
N VAL A 612 -22.84 -8.51 9.57
CA VAL A 612 -23.49 -9.22 10.67
C VAL A 612 -24.99 -9.03 10.57
N LEU A 613 -25.72 -10.14 10.59
CA LEU A 613 -27.17 -10.16 10.64
C LEU A 613 -27.60 -10.17 12.11
N TYR A 614 -28.19 -9.07 12.55
CA TYR A 614 -28.81 -8.94 13.86
C TYR A 614 -30.29 -9.30 13.77
N GLY A 615 -30.85 -9.87 14.82
CA GLY A 615 -32.29 -10.12 14.92
C GLY A 615 -32.74 -10.60 16.29
N VAL A 616 -34.06 -10.76 16.44
CA VAL A 616 -34.71 -11.24 17.67
C VAL A 616 -34.88 -12.76 17.60
N PRO A 617 -34.11 -13.59 18.34
CA PRO A 617 -34.03 -15.04 18.15
C PRO A 617 -35.39 -15.76 18.10
N GLU A 618 -35.50 -16.77 17.23
CA GLU A 618 -36.77 -17.50 16.98
C GLU A 618 -37.44 -18.03 18.27
N THR A 619 -36.62 -18.55 19.20
CA THR A 619 -37.07 -19.05 20.52
C THR A 619 -37.76 -17.98 21.37
N SER A 620 -37.48 -16.70 21.13
CA SER A 620 -38.14 -15.58 21.80
C SER A 620 -39.54 -15.30 21.23
N PHE A 621 -39.78 -15.58 19.93
CA PHE A 621 -41.12 -15.46 19.34
C PHE A 621 -42.11 -16.48 19.92
N GLU A 622 -41.66 -17.69 20.29
CA GLU A 622 -42.50 -18.69 20.97
C GLU A 622 -43.03 -18.18 22.33
N ILE A 623 -42.26 -17.32 22.99
CA ILE A 623 -42.60 -16.68 24.27
C ILE A 623 -43.40 -15.36 24.04
N GLY A 624 -43.65 -15.00 22.78
CA GLY A 624 -44.38 -13.79 22.38
C GLY A 624 -43.55 -12.52 22.42
N VAL A 625 -42.23 -12.62 22.62
CA VAL A 625 -41.31 -11.48 22.53
C VAL A 625 -41.20 -11.07 21.07
N ARG A 626 -41.47 -9.80 20.78
CA ARG A 626 -41.31 -9.21 19.45
C ARG A 626 -40.27 -8.11 19.49
N SER A 627 -39.82 -7.67 18.32
CA SER A 627 -39.13 -6.40 18.21
C SER A 627 -40.07 -5.28 18.68
N ASN A 628 -39.54 -4.37 19.50
CA ASN A 628 -40.24 -3.15 19.89
C ASN A 628 -39.99 -2.00 18.89
N TRP A 629 -39.17 -2.23 17.86
CA TRP A 629 -38.74 -1.21 16.91
C TRP A 629 -39.65 -1.19 15.68
N THR A 630 -40.32 -0.06 15.47
CA THR A 630 -40.94 0.24 14.18
C THR A 630 -39.88 0.66 13.17
N VAL A 631 -40.22 0.64 11.86
CA VAL A 631 -39.35 1.21 10.82
C VAL A 631 -39.06 2.69 11.07
N GLY A 632 -40.07 3.46 11.53
CA GLY A 632 -39.91 4.87 11.84
C GLY A 632 -38.95 5.14 13.00
N ASP A 633 -39.09 4.40 14.11
CA ASP A 633 -38.18 4.50 15.27
C ASP A 633 -36.75 4.14 14.87
N PHE A 634 -36.59 3.06 14.10
CA PHE A 634 -35.28 2.58 13.65
C PHE A 634 -34.62 3.62 12.73
N TYR A 635 -35.34 4.09 11.71
CA TYR A 635 -34.85 5.12 10.79
C TYR A 635 -34.43 6.41 11.52
N ALA A 636 -35.26 6.89 12.46
CA ALA A 636 -34.97 8.06 13.27
C ALA A 636 -33.73 7.88 14.16
N TYR A 637 -33.61 6.72 14.82
CA TYR A 637 -32.46 6.39 15.66
C TYR A 637 -31.15 6.39 14.88
N PHE A 638 -31.14 5.80 13.68
CA PHE A 638 -29.94 5.79 12.86
C PHE A 638 -29.56 7.22 12.43
N ILE A 639 -30.49 8.04 11.93
CA ILE A 639 -30.20 9.45 11.58
C ILE A 639 -29.69 10.27 12.77
N GLU A 640 -30.26 10.09 13.97
CA GLU A 640 -29.83 10.85 15.15
C GLU A 640 -28.38 10.51 15.57
N GLN A 641 -28.00 9.23 15.49
CA GLN A 641 -26.68 8.75 15.93
C GLN A 641 -25.58 8.86 14.86
N ASP A 642 -25.92 8.73 13.58
CA ASP A 642 -25.00 8.72 12.43
C ASP A 642 -24.14 10.00 12.35
N SER A 643 -24.71 11.15 12.75
CA SER A 643 -24.06 12.46 12.77
C SER A 643 -22.72 12.56 13.54
N ASN A 644 -22.35 11.56 14.34
CA ASN A 644 -21.10 11.55 15.12
C ASN A 644 -20.11 10.43 14.74
N ASN A 645 -20.38 9.62 13.71
CA ASN A 645 -19.45 8.61 13.18
C ASN A 645 -18.92 7.62 14.25
N ARG A 646 -19.79 7.13 15.15
CA ARG A 646 -19.45 6.24 16.29
C ARG A 646 -20.06 4.83 16.20
N PRO A 647 -19.67 4.03 15.19
CA PRO A 647 -20.41 2.83 14.80
C PRO A 647 -20.54 1.76 15.89
N PHE A 648 -19.48 1.50 16.65
CA PHE A 648 -19.54 0.55 17.77
C PHE A 648 -20.47 0.99 18.90
N GLN A 649 -20.35 2.23 19.38
CA GLN A 649 -21.19 2.75 20.46
C GLN A 649 -22.66 2.82 20.06
N MET A 650 -22.92 3.10 18.79
CA MET A 650 -24.25 3.09 18.19
C MET A 650 -24.89 1.70 18.21
N LEU A 651 -24.20 0.66 17.74
CA LEU A 651 -24.69 -0.73 17.85
C LEU A 651 -24.87 -1.14 19.32
N LYS A 652 -23.94 -0.76 20.21
CA LYS A 652 -24.02 -1.02 21.66
C LYS A 652 -25.27 -0.39 22.27
N ASN A 653 -25.57 0.86 21.95
CA ASN A 653 -26.76 1.57 22.41
C ASN A 653 -28.06 0.96 21.84
N LEU A 654 -28.05 0.49 20.58
CA LEU A 654 -29.18 -0.20 19.95
C LEU A 654 -29.52 -1.52 20.65
N THR A 655 -28.51 -2.34 20.95
CA THR A 655 -28.73 -3.61 21.68
C THR A 655 -29.00 -3.41 23.19
N ALA A 656 -28.50 -2.32 23.80
CA ALA A 656 -28.84 -1.97 25.18
C ALA A 656 -30.31 -1.49 25.32
N SER A 657 -30.81 -0.76 24.32
CA SER A 657 -32.22 -0.34 24.26
C SER A 657 -33.15 -1.44 23.75
N SER A 658 -32.62 -2.42 23.01
CA SER A 658 -33.33 -3.63 22.59
C SER A 658 -32.56 -4.90 22.98
N PRO A 659 -32.68 -5.37 24.24
CA PRO A 659 -31.93 -6.52 24.75
C PRO A 659 -32.36 -7.86 24.14
N ASN A 660 -33.24 -7.84 23.14
CA ASN A 660 -33.65 -9.00 22.35
C ASN A 660 -32.87 -9.11 21.03
N TYR A 661 -32.11 -8.08 20.62
CA TYR A 661 -31.31 -8.10 19.41
C TYR A 661 -29.88 -8.56 19.69
N PHE A 662 -29.46 -9.60 18.98
CA PHE A 662 -28.13 -10.18 19.06
C PHE A 662 -27.60 -10.48 17.65
N PRO A 663 -26.28 -10.62 17.45
CA PRO A 663 -25.74 -11.26 16.26
C PRO A 663 -26.35 -12.66 16.11
N LEU A 664 -26.86 -12.97 14.92
CA LEU A 664 -27.39 -14.29 14.59
C LEU A 664 -26.46 -15.03 13.64
N LEU A 665 -25.91 -14.30 12.66
CA LEU A 665 -25.06 -14.82 11.59
C LEU A 665 -23.99 -13.78 11.24
N PHE A 666 -22.79 -14.24 10.93
CA PHE A 666 -21.67 -13.44 10.48
C PHE A 666 -21.31 -13.82 9.03
N SER A 667 -20.87 -12.89 8.20
CA SER A 667 -20.27 -13.22 6.91
C SER A 667 -18.86 -13.78 7.07
N SER A 668 -18.29 -14.30 5.98
CA SER A 668 -16.83 -14.39 5.83
C SER A 668 -16.18 -12.99 6.00
N PRO A 669 -14.89 -12.92 6.38
CA PRO A 669 -14.16 -11.66 6.45
C PRO A 669 -14.18 -10.87 5.14
N VAL A 670 -14.20 -9.55 5.27
CA VAL A 670 -14.11 -8.54 4.20
C VAL A 670 -12.80 -7.79 4.45
N ASN A 671 -11.69 -8.43 4.14
CA ASN A 671 -10.34 -7.97 4.49
C ASN A 671 -9.88 -6.90 3.49
N TYR A 672 -9.52 -5.70 3.97
CA TYR A 672 -9.04 -4.61 3.13
C TYR A 672 -7.80 -5.02 2.31
N GLY A 673 -7.73 -4.59 1.06
CA GLY A 673 -6.62 -4.91 0.15
C GLY A 673 -6.64 -6.34 -0.43
N GLN A 674 -7.61 -7.19 -0.04
CA GLN A 674 -7.84 -8.50 -0.64
C GLN A 674 -9.08 -8.48 -1.55
N ASP A 675 -9.23 -9.48 -2.42
CA ASP A 675 -10.41 -9.68 -3.27
C ASP A 675 -11.73 -9.81 -2.47
N SER A 676 -11.64 -10.12 -1.17
CA SER A 676 -12.77 -10.14 -0.24
C SER A 676 -13.29 -8.74 0.16
N TYR A 677 -12.58 -7.65 -0.19
CA TYR A 677 -12.95 -6.28 0.16
C TYR A 677 -14.12 -5.75 -0.70
N THR A 678 -15.33 -6.20 -0.38
CA THR A 678 -16.57 -5.80 -1.08
C THR A 678 -17.29 -4.61 -0.42
N PHE A 679 -18.12 -3.93 -1.20
CA PHE A 679 -19.06 -2.94 -0.66
C PHE A 679 -20.28 -3.58 0.01
N ASP A 680 -20.73 -4.70 -0.53
CA ASP A 680 -22.00 -5.33 -0.19
C ASP A 680 -21.78 -6.82 0.19
N PRO A 681 -22.78 -7.50 0.77
CA PRO A 681 -22.63 -8.89 1.22
C PRO A 681 -22.84 -9.94 0.11
N VAL A 682 -22.79 -9.58 -1.18
CA VAL A 682 -22.99 -10.54 -2.29
C VAL A 682 -21.83 -11.53 -2.37
N GLY A 683 -22.16 -12.80 -2.55
CA GLY A 683 -21.18 -13.87 -2.72
C GLY A 683 -20.47 -14.31 -1.43
N LEU A 684 -20.45 -13.47 -0.39
CA LEU A 684 -19.92 -13.83 0.93
C LEU A 684 -20.64 -15.06 1.48
N THR A 685 -19.88 -15.97 2.09
CA THR A 685 -20.44 -17.09 2.85
C THR A 685 -20.87 -16.61 4.23
N TRP A 686 -21.81 -17.31 4.86
CA TRP A 686 -22.30 -16.96 6.20
C TRP A 686 -22.11 -18.10 7.19
N VAL A 687 -21.70 -17.76 8.40
CA VAL A 687 -21.39 -18.68 9.50
C VAL A 687 -22.31 -18.39 10.70
N LEU A 688 -22.49 -19.40 11.56
CA LEU A 688 -23.31 -19.26 12.77
C LEU A 688 -22.67 -18.33 13.80
N ALA A 689 -23.50 -17.64 14.57
CA ALA A 689 -23.09 -16.97 15.79
C ALA A 689 -23.08 -17.95 16.98
N THR A 690 -21.96 -18.05 17.69
CA THR A 690 -21.83 -18.85 18.93
C THR A 690 -21.80 -17.94 20.16
N GLU A 691 -22.42 -18.35 21.27
CA GLU A 691 -22.58 -17.53 22.48
C GLU A 691 -21.32 -17.50 23.37
N GLU A 692 -20.84 -16.28 23.67
CA GLU A 692 -19.65 -16.04 24.50
C GLU A 692 -20.04 -15.56 25.91
N GLY A 693 -20.46 -16.52 26.73
CA GLY A 693 -20.75 -16.30 28.14
C GLY A 693 -22.04 -15.51 28.39
N VAL A 694 -22.07 -14.75 29.49
CA VAL A 694 -23.31 -14.13 30.03
C VAL A 694 -23.45 -12.64 29.62
N LYS A 695 -22.77 -12.22 28.55
CA LYS A 695 -22.82 -10.83 28.08
C LYS A 695 -24.07 -10.64 27.20
N ASN A 696 -24.96 -9.73 27.58
CA ASN A 696 -26.06 -9.29 26.70
C ASN A 696 -25.56 -8.17 25.75
N GLY A 697 -26.03 -8.18 24.50
CA GLY A 697 -25.84 -7.08 23.54
C GLY A 697 -25.00 -7.45 22.30
N VAL A 698 -24.40 -6.45 21.65
CA VAL A 698 -23.55 -6.61 20.45
C VAL A 698 -22.48 -7.68 20.64
N LEU A 699 -21.77 -7.64 21.77
CA LEU A 699 -20.63 -8.51 22.09
C LEU A 699 -21.04 -9.78 22.85
N SER A 700 -22.23 -10.30 22.58
CA SER A 700 -22.75 -11.54 23.20
C SER A 700 -22.27 -12.80 22.49
N ARG A 701 -21.81 -12.67 21.24
CA ARG A 701 -21.60 -13.77 20.31
C ARG A 701 -20.45 -13.50 19.34
N SER A 702 -19.74 -14.55 18.95
CA SER A 702 -18.64 -14.56 17.97
C SER A 702 -19.00 -15.35 16.71
N PRO A 703 -18.29 -15.13 15.58
CA PRO A 703 -18.38 -15.99 14.41
C PRO A 703 -17.83 -17.39 14.70
N ASP A 704 -18.56 -18.41 14.31
CA ASP A 704 -18.14 -19.81 14.38
C ASP A 704 -17.77 -20.30 12.96
N ASP A 705 -16.54 -19.99 12.53
CA ASP A 705 -16.12 -20.20 11.13
C ASP A 705 -16.13 -21.70 10.71
N ASP A 706 -16.05 -22.63 11.66
CA ASP A 706 -16.25 -24.07 11.44
C ASP A 706 -17.71 -24.44 11.09
N LYS A 707 -18.69 -23.58 11.46
CA LYS A 707 -20.12 -23.78 11.24
C LYS A 707 -20.67 -22.87 10.15
N SER A 708 -20.12 -23.02 8.95
CA SER A 708 -20.72 -22.42 7.75
C SER A 708 -22.16 -22.89 7.55
N THR A 709 -23.07 -21.93 7.35
CA THR A 709 -24.46 -22.19 6.97
C THR A 709 -24.61 -22.55 5.49
N GLY A 710 -23.59 -22.26 4.68
CA GLY A 710 -23.67 -22.31 3.22
C GLY A 710 -24.58 -21.23 2.60
N ALA A 711 -25.22 -20.36 3.38
CA ALA A 711 -26.00 -19.25 2.84
C ALA A 711 -25.07 -18.29 2.07
N GLN A 712 -25.59 -17.78 0.96
CA GLN A 712 -24.97 -16.72 0.17
C GLN A 712 -26.06 -15.73 -0.22
N LEU A 713 -25.74 -14.44 -0.21
CA LEU A 713 -26.65 -13.42 -0.74
C LEU A 713 -26.33 -13.14 -2.21
N LEU A 714 -27.39 -12.93 -2.99
CA LEU A 714 -27.35 -12.42 -4.36
C LEU A 714 -28.06 -11.08 -4.40
N CYS A 715 -27.66 -10.22 -5.33
CA CYS A 715 -28.47 -9.06 -5.66
C CYS A 715 -29.87 -9.50 -6.14
N SER A 716 -30.93 -8.92 -5.55
CA SER A 716 -32.32 -9.16 -5.95
C SER A 716 -32.65 -8.47 -7.28
N PHE A 717 -31.92 -7.41 -7.62
CA PHE A 717 -32.05 -6.66 -8.85
C PHE A 717 -31.11 -7.18 -9.94
N CYS A 718 -31.62 -7.30 -11.15
CA CYS A 718 -30.82 -7.59 -12.34
C CYS A 718 -30.51 -6.33 -13.15
N GLY A 719 -29.43 -6.40 -13.91
CA GLY A 719 -29.13 -5.55 -15.07
C GLY A 719 -28.60 -6.41 -16.22
N ASP A 720 -28.42 -5.80 -17.39
CA ASP A 720 -27.97 -6.51 -18.60
C ASP A 720 -26.49 -6.92 -18.51
N GLU A 721 -25.66 -6.09 -17.89
CA GLU A 721 -24.22 -6.33 -17.70
C GLU A 721 -23.87 -6.84 -16.29
N ILE A 722 -24.53 -6.30 -15.27
CA ILE A 722 -24.27 -6.59 -13.85
C ILE A 722 -25.47 -7.36 -13.28
N ASN A 723 -25.22 -8.39 -12.48
CA ASN A 723 -26.26 -9.22 -11.85
C ASN A 723 -27.23 -9.92 -12.84
N GLN A 724 -26.69 -10.42 -13.95
CA GLN A 724 -27.44 -11.18 -14.97
C GLN A 724 -28.31 -12.30 -14.39
N CYS A 725 -29.50 -12.48 -14.95
CA CYS A 725 -30.41 -13.54 -14.57
C CYS A 725 -29.87 -14.92 -14.97
N HIS A 726 -30.13 -15.94 -14.15
CA HIS A 726 -29.71 -17.32 -14.42
C HIS A 726 -30.71 -18.07 -15.31
N ASN A 727 -30.28 -19.23 -15.81
CA ASN A 727 -31.14 -20.21 -16.50
C ASN A 727 -31.91 -19.67 -17.72
N GLY A 728 -31.34 -18.69 -18.43
CA GLY A 728 -31.94 -18.12 -19.64
C GLY A 728 -33.08 -17.13 -19.39
N ALA A 729 -33.30 -16.72 -18.14
CA ALA A 729 -34.19 -15.62 -17.80
C ALA A 729 -33.69 -14.28 -18.38
N SER A 730 -34.60 -13.38 -18.72
CA SER A 730 -34.29 -12.01 -19.14
C SER A 730 -34.55 -11.03 -18.01
N CYS A 731 -33.78 -9.93 -17.96
CA CYS A 731 -34.05 -8.86 -17.02
C CYS A 731 -35.19 -7.97 -17.54
N VAL A 732 -36.25 -7.79 -16.74
CA VAL A 732 -37.43 -6.99 -17.11
C VAL A 732 -37.77 -6.06 -15.95
N GLY A 733 -37.42 -4.76 -16.07
CA GLY A 733 -37.67 -3.77 -15.01
C GLY A 733 -36.92 -4.10 -13.72
N ASN A 734 -35.62 -4.41 -13.84
CA ASN A 734 -34.71 -4.82 -12.77
C ASN A 734 -35.12 -6.11 -12.03
N THR A 735 -36.13 -6.84 -12.51
CA THR A 735 -36.55 -8.15 -11.96
C THR A 735 -36.35 -9.22 -13.02
N CYS A 736 -35.86 -10.41 -12.65
CA CYS A 736 -35.70 -11.48 -13.62
C CYS A 736 -37.04 -12.12 -13.99
N GLY A 737 -37.36 -12.12 -15.29
CA GLY A 737 -38.48 -12.86 -15.85
C GLY A 737 -38.12 -14.34 -15.96
N CYS A 738 -38.39 -15.11 -14.89
CA CYS A 738 -38.05 -16.52 -14.86
C CYS A 738 -38.85 -17.32 -15.90
N PRO A 739 -38.18 -18.13 -16.75
CA PRO A 739 -38.84 -19.13 -17.56
C PRO A 739 -39.60 -20.12 -16.67
N ASP A 740 -40.55 -20.81 -17.27
CA ASP A 740 -41.23 -21.94 -16.62
C ASP A 740 -40.18 -22.89 -16.00
N PHE A 741 -40.52 -23.43 -14.83
CA PHE A 741 -39.68 -24.35 -14.04
C PHE A 741 -38.47 -23.73 -13.32
N PHE A 742 -38.35 -22.39 -13.24
CA PHE A 742 -37.35 -21.69 -12.41
C PHE A 742 -37.99 -20.67 -11.46
N ASP A 743 -37.35 -20.44 -10.31
CA ASP A 743 -37.75 -19.52 -9.23
C ASP A 743 -36.49 -18.99 -8.52
N GLY A 744 -36.69 -18.04 -7.59
CA GLY A 744 -35.62 -17.22 -7.00
C GLY A 744 -35.51 -15.87 -7.70
N HIS A 745 -34.91 -14.88 -7.02
CA HIS A 745 -34.89 -13.50 -7.50
C HIS A 745 -34.11 -13.32 -8.80
N ARG A 746 -33.12 -14.19 -9.05
CA ARG A 746 -32.37 -14.27 -10.31
C ARG A 746 -32.63 -15.59 -11.05
N CYS A 747 -33.76 -16.25 -10.77
CA CYS A 747 -34.17 -17.52 -11.38
C CYS A 747 -33.15 -18.65 -11.20
N GLU A 748 -32.36 -18.56 -10.13
CA GLU A 748 -31.22 -19.44 -9.84
C GLU A 748 -31.63 -20.84 -9.38
N ARG A 749 -32.84 -21.02 -8.85
CA ARG A 749 -33.38 -22.29 -8.38
C ARG A 749 -34.28 -22.91 -9.44
N ALA A 750 -33.87 -24.04 -10.01
CA ALA A 750 -34.80 -24.90 -10.73
C ALA A 750 -35.86 -25.44 -9.75
N LEU A 751 -37.13 -25.33 -10.14
CA LEU A 751 -38.26 -25.88 -9.39
C LEU A 751 -38.22 -27.41 -9.42
N ASN A 752 -38.75 -28.00 -8.35
CA ASN A 752 -38.81 -29.44 -8.13
C ASN A 752 -40.29 -29.90 -8.16
N CYS A 753 -40.54 -31.22 -8.20
CA CYS A 753 -41.91 -31.74 -8.38
C CYS A 753 -42.81 -31.52 -7.15
N ILE A 754 -42.22 -31.25 -5.98
CA ILE A 754 -42.92 -30.85 -4.76
C ILE A 754 -43.33 -29.38 -4.87
N ASP A 755 -42.43 -28.49 -5.32
CA ASP A 755 -42.74 -27.07 -5.55
C ASP A 755 -43.89 -26.90 -6.56
N MET A 756 -43.91 -27.72 -7.61
CA MET A 756 -44.91 -27.69 -8.70
C MET A 756 -46.20 -28.48 -8.38
N GLY A 757 -46.27 -29.18 -7.25
CA GLY A 757 -47.41 -30.02 -6.87
C GLY A 757 -47.62 -31.29 -7.72
N GLY A 758 -46.60 -31.72 -8.46
CA GLY A 758 -46.63 -32.91 -9.31
C GLY A 758 -45.59 -32.92 -10.42
N CYS A 759 -45.69 -33.93 -11.27
CA CYS A 759 -44.89 -34.09 -12.49
C CYS A 759 -45.74 -33.87 -13.73
N TYR A 760 -45.11 -33.43 -14.82
CA TYR A 760 -45.74 -33.38 -16.13
C TYR A 760 -45.78 -34.77 -16.77
N ASN A 761 -46.62 -34.91 -17.80
CA ASN A 761 -46.68 -36.11 -18.66
C ASN A 761 -46.78 -37.46 -17.91
N ASN A 762 -47.50 -37.49 -16.78
CA ASN A 762 -47.68 -38.63 -15.87
C ASN A 762 -46.40 -39.20 -15.23
N GLY A 763 -45.33 -38.41 -15.07
CA GLY A 763 -44.23 -38.80 -14.18
C GLY A 763 -44.70 -38.98 -12.73
N THR A 764 -43.93 -39.74 -11.94
CA THR A 764 -44.20 -39.95 -10.50
C THR A 764 -43.28 -39.06 -9.68
N CYS A 765 -43.84 -38.15 -8.87
CA CYS A 765 -43.02 -37.25 -8.04
C CYS A 765 -42.40 -38.00 -6.87
N ASN A 766 -41.07 -38.07 -6.86
CA ASN A 766 -40.30 -38.60 -5.75
C ASN A 766 -40.19 -37.54 -4.65
N THR A 767 -40.97 -37.70 -3.59
CA THR A 767 -41.04 -36.74 -2.48
C THR A 767 -39.78 -36.66 -1.63
N LEU A 768 -38.81 -37.57 -1.80
CA LEU A 768 -37.52 -37.53 -1.11
C LEU A 768 -36.47 -36.72 -1.88
N SER A 769 -36.42 -36.86 -3.21
CA SER A 769 -35.46 -36.15 -4.07
C SER A 769 -36.02 -34.85 -4.67
N GLY A 770 -37.34 -34.68 -4.67
CA GLY A 770 -38.04 -33.64 -5.42
C GLY A 770 -37.96 -33.80 -6.94
N LEU A 771 -37.51 -34.95 -7.44
CA LEU A 771 -37.39 -35.23 -8.87
C LEU A 771 -38.58 -36.05 -9.37
N CYS A 772 -38.86 -35.96 -10.67
CA CYS A 772 -39.82 -36.85 -11.30
C CYS A 772 -39.15 -38.14 -11.75
N ASP A 773 -39.55 -39.24 -11.12
CA ASP A 773 -39.23 -40.59 -11.56
C ASP A 773 -40.25 -41.03 -12.63
N GLU A 774 -39.92 -42.08 -13.40
CA GLU A 774 -40.84 -42.72 -14.35
C GLU A 774 -41.49 -41.77 -15.37
N CYS A 775 -40.73 -40.84 -15.95
CA CYS A 775 -41.18 -40.07 -17.12
C CYS A 775 -41.67 -41.02 -18.24
N ASN A 776 -42.86 -40.75 -18.80
CA ASN A 776 -43.42 -41.52 -19.91
C ASN A 776 -42.45 -41.60 -21.10
N GLU A 777 -42.50 -42.69 -21.86
CA GLU A 777 -41.64 -42.89 -23.03
C GLU A 777 -41.67 -41.68 -23.97
N GLY A 778 -40.50 -41.10 -24.22
CA GLY A 778 -40.36 -39.89 -25.03
C GLY A 778 -40.67 -38.57 -24.30
N THR A 779 -40.53 -38.54 -22.97
CA THR A 779 -40.54 -37.31 -22.16
C THR A 779 -39.29 -37.24 -21.28
N PHE A 780 -38.80 -36.03 -21.03
CA PHE A 780 -37.54 -35.78 -20.31
C PHE A 780 -37.53 -34.43 -19.60
N GLY A 781 -36.46 -34.18 -18.83
CA GLY A 781 -36.32 -33.03 -17.95
C GLY A 781 -36.69 -33.34 -16.50
N ARG A 782 -36.28 -32.47 -15.57
CA ARG A 782 -36.41 -32.67 -14.11
C ARG A 782 -37.85 -32.95 -13.63
N LEU A 783 -38.82 -32.44 -14.38
CA LEU A 783 -40.25 -32.51 -14.10
C LEU A 783 -41.02 -33.34 -15.15
N CYS A 784 -40.30 -34.08 -16.01
CA CYS A 784 -40.80 -34.68 -17.25
C CYS A 784 -41.47 -33.66 -18.20
N GLN A 785 -41.09 -32.38 -18.12
CA GLN A 785 -41.81 -31.27 -18.76
C GLN A 785 -41.65 -31.21 -20.29
N TYR A 786 -40.59 -31.79 -20.85
CA TYR A 786 -40.30 -31.76 -22.28
C TYR A 786 -40.75 -33.08 -22.92
N GLY A 787 -41.51 -32.99 -24.02
CA GLY A 787 -41.97 -34.16 -24.78
C GLY A 787 -41.35 -34.21 -26.18
N ASN A 788 -41.15 -35.41 -26.72
CA ASN A 788 -40.49 -35.69 -28.01
C ASN A 788 -41.03 -34.92 -29.23
N ASN A 789 -42.25 -34.38 -29.17
CA ASN A 789 -42.83 -33.60 -30.27
C ASN A 789 -42.33 -32.14 -30.33
N ASN A 790 -41.69 -31.63 -29.27
CA ASN A 790 -41.10 -30.29 -29.25
C ASN A 790 -39.65 -30.31 -29.76
N THR A 791 -39.45 -30.69 -31.02
CA THR A 791 -38.13 -30.75 -31.66
C THR A 791 -37.47 -29.39 -31.92
N GLU A 792 -38.07 -28.29 -31.45
CA GLU A 792 -37.57 -26.91 -31.63
C GLU A 792 -36.95 -26.32 -30.34
N HIS A 793 -37.03 -27.01 -29.19
CA HIS A 793 -36.42 -26.57 -27.93
C HIS A 793 -35.53 -27.66 -27.31
N TYR A 794 -34.36 -27.89 -27.90
CA TYR A 794 -33.30 -28.71 -27.30
C TYR A 794 -32.46 -27.87 -26.35
N PHE A 795 -32.69 -28.01 -25.04
CA PHE A 795 -31.79 -27.51 -24.00
C PHE A 795 -30.90 -28.64 -23.48
N CYS A 796 -29.60 -28.46 -23.67
CA CYS A 796 -28.55 -29.34 -23.17
C CYS A 796 -28.11 -28.87 -21.79
N TYR A 797 -27.95 -29.78 -20.84
CA TYR A 797 -27.21 -29.54 -19.60
C TYR A 797 -26.57 -30.86 -19.16
N TYR A 798 -25.33 -31.07 -19.56
CA TYR A 798 -24.36 -31.69 -18.65
C TYR A 798 -23.23 -30.67 -18.50
N LYS A 799 -22.44 -30.78 -17.44
CA LYS A 799 -21.24 -29.97 -17.25
C LYS A 799 -20.05 -30.91 -17.45
N CYS A 800 -19.25 -30.64 -18.47
CA CYS A 800 -17.86 -31.08 -18.46
C CYS A 800 -17.13 -30.27 -17.39
N VAL A 801 -16.20 -30.89 -16.66
CA VAL A 801 -15.59 -30.27 -15.47
C VAL A 801 -14.60 -29.20 -15.90
N GLU A 802 -13.58 -29.61 -16.64
CA GLU A 802 -12.58 -28.77 -17.32
C GLU A 802 -12.71 -29.00 -18.84
N GLY A 803 -13.87 -28.67 -19.42
CA GLY A 803 -14.18 -28.94 -20.83
C GLY A 803 -15.50 -28.34 -21.31
N TRP A 804 -15.81 -28.49 -22.60
CA TRP A 804 -17.03 -27.92 -23.19
C TRP A 804 -18.29 -28.72 -22.84
N PRO A 805 -19.35 -28.11 -22.27
CA PRO A 805 -20.57 -28.82 -21.89
C PRO A 805 -21.39 -29.34 -23.09
N THR A 806 -21.10 -30.56 -23.52
CA THR A 806 -22.16 -31.53 -23.87
C THR A 806 -22.93 -31.89 -22.57
N TYR A 807 -24.10 -32.55 -22.53
CA TYR A 807 -24.84 -33.28 -23.56
C TYR A 807 -26.28 -32.76 -23.77
N CYS A 808 -26.86 -33.10 -24.94
CA CYS A 808 -28.29 -33.28 -25.17
C CYS A 808 -28.58 -34.74 -25.59
N TYR A 809 -29.88 -35.06 -25.70
CA TYR A 809 -30.50 -36.18 -26.43
C TYR A 809 -30.53 -37.56 -25.77
N PRO A 810 -31.73 -38.16 -25.69
CA PRO A 810 -31.91 -39.56 -26.00
C PRO A 810 -32.18 -39.71 -27.51
N PHE A 811 -31.17 -40.10 -28.29
CA PHE A 811 -31.26 -41.22 -29.27
C PHE A 811 -29.90 -41.43 -30.00
N ASP A 812 -29.13 -42.38 -29.46
CA ASP A 812 -28.25 -43.30 -30.19
C ASP A 812 -26.98 -42.77 -30.90
N GLN A 813 -26.31 -41.75 -30.34
CA GLN A 813 -24.85 -41.60 -30.49
C GLN A 813 -24.18 -41.32 -29.15
N LYS A 814 -23.00 -41.92 -28.92
CA LYS A 814 -22.21 -41.72 -27.70
C LYS A 814 -21.81 -40.27 -27.56
N VAL A 815 -21.98 -39.72 -26.37
CA VAL A 815 -21.52 -38.36 -26.08
C VAL A 815 -20.07 -38.39 -25.66
N LYS A 816 -19.30 -37.41 -26.16
CA LYS A 816 -17.90 -37.20 -25.84
C LYS A 816 -17.77 -35.83 -25.18
N CYS A 817 -16.98 -35.74 -24.12
CA CYS A 817 -16.53 -34.50 -23.54
C CYS A 817 -15.17 -34.16 -24.16
N ASP A 818 -15.01 -32.94 -24.66
CA ASP A 818 -13.74 -32.44 -25.18
C ASP A 818 -13.12 -31.49 -24.14
N CYS A 819 -11.89 -31.78 -23.73
CA CYS A 819 -11.25 -31.17 -22.57
C CYS A 819 -10.61 -29.83 -22.92
N PHE A 820 -10.57 -28.91 -21.94
CA PHE A 820 -10.02 -27.57 -22.14
C PHE A 820 -8.53 -27.62 -22.52
N ASP A 821 -7.79 -28.57 -21.93
CA ASP A 821 -6.44 -28.96 -22.32
C ASP A 821 -6.25 -30.47 -22.12
N GLU A 822 -6.20 -31.23 -23.23
CA GLU A 822 -5.98 -32.69 -23.22
C GLU A 822 -4.58 -33.10 -22.69
N SER A 823 -3.65 -32.16 -22.51
CA SER A 823 -2.33 -32.39 -21.92
C SER A 823 -2.29 -32.23 -20.40
N LEU A 824 -3.32 -31.62 -19.81
CA LEU A 824 -3.51 -31.45 -18.36
C LEU A 824 -4.67 -32.29 -17.81
N TYR A 825 -5.70 -32.57 -18.61
CA TYR A 825 -6.88 -33.34 -18.20
C TYR A 825 -7.36 -34.31 -19.29
N GLY A 826 -7.83 -35.49 -18.87
CA GLY A 826 -8.39 -36.51 -19.73
C GLY A 826 -9.52 -37.29 -19.06
N GLY A 827 -9.90 -38.43 -19.64
CA GLY A 827 -11.09 -39.20 -19.23
C GLY A 827 -12.32 -38.87 -20.08
N GLU A 828 -13.40 -39.63 -19.90
CA GLU A 828 -14.64 -39.46 -20.69
C GLU A 828 -15.39 -38.16 -20.33
N PHE A 829 -15.01 -37.47 -19.25
CA PHE A 829 -15.62 -36.24 -18.71
C PHE A 829 -14.64 -35.08 -18.43
N CYS A 830 -13.36 -35.24 -18.80
CA CYS A 830 -12.31 -34.24 -18.57
C CYS A 830 -12.04 -33.96 -17.08
N ASP A 831 -11.97 -35.06 -16.32
CA ASP A 831 -11.94 -35.11 -14.86
C ASP A 831 -10.67 -35.77 -14.29
N VAL A 832 -9.81 -36.35 -15.14
CA VAL A 832 -8.58 -37.05 -14.75
C VAL A 832 -7.35 -36.20 -15.08
N PRO A 833 -6.58 -35.69 -14.10
CA PRO A 833 -5.33 -34.98 -14.37
C PRO A 833 -4.35 -35.87 -15.13
N ALA A 834 -3.78 -35.34 -16.21
CA ALA A 834 -2.82 -36.05 -17.05
C ALA A 834 -1.49 -36.21 -16.30
N THR A 835 -1.10 -37.45 -16.01
CA THR A 835 0.16 -37.74 -15.34
C THR A 835 1.34 -37.50 -16.27
N ASN A 836 2.23 -36.56 -15.93
CA ASN A 836 3.48 -36.30 -16.65
C ASN A 836 4.36 -37.57 -16.76
N GLY A 837 4.32 -38.20 -17.93
CA GLY A 837 5.26 -39.23 -18.35
C GLY A 837 6.32 -38.63 -19.27
N GLY A 838 7.34 -37.99 -18.67
CA GLY A 838 8.46 -37.35 -19.37
C GLY A 838 9.57 -36.93 -18.42
#